data_AF-A0A0C1U169-F1
#
_entry.id   AF-A0A0C1U169-F1
#
_cell.length_a   1.000
_cell.length_b   1.000
_cell.length_c   1.000
_cell.angle_alpha   90.00
_cell.angle_beta   90.00
_cell.angle_gamma   90.00
#
_symmetry.space_group_name_H-M   'P 1'
#
loop_
_entity.id
_entity.type
_entity.pdbx_description
1 polymer ?
#
loop_
_entity_poly.entity_id
_entity_poly.type
_entity_poly.pdbx_seq_one_letter_code
_entity_poly.pdbx_strand_id
1 'polypeptide(L)'
;MFVPDSARTAIEADESGVIEIHRSVEPVTTACGDRPPSPCLAFVCVVREGERARVYVALEQTDRRCVALYRPDREPAEGESHDALVAEAIAFAESLGFVMQEVNLRYSKAMREVVIREIRVIRRPAAPPMTGTVEPAGKRPAAKRPEKEATPAEAPRPPAEPAPKKASSAPDVKAQEAEARRMEAENAAQEREGNARLEELNARIAELGREREEIRRSLAGKEKSLEAEIAQLERRKAEDERELTARTAAHGAEVARLRADIEHLGAELARLGSGESTEVAELTAELSRLTAERERAESSAGSAESELRDRLARLSAEWEEARKASEARQEILERDIARMAREKEEAERLGAERVRELEQAVRRGEEEREAAGAVAARDIESLEESLRQQASEREAERNGAVARLAALVAEEAVVAAEREAVRRLVLRTGEGGAVEALAAAEAEAAALRSELERLAAAKALAEQTAAARIAALQAEVERLGAAREPVRPVRRETAPRPAELPSLPVSPPPVPSAASSESGWSAGVAATVDELLSGGENASDDFSFGDGANSGLSGGGAFRLDPSLSCVEYHDPADVVELHLPLNYVNVSPPGHVPQTCGAYICVLKRREAVRVYVAWSLTADRKTLVYVPEHPSSGEADSAGVVRDAFAFVETVGFMMDRLRLPDDPAKRAKALATVPVLCRRG
;
A
#
# COMPACT_ATOMS: atom_id res chain seq x y z
N MET A 1 18.36 26.64 -14.12
CA MET A 1 18.73 25.27 -13.70
C MET A 1 18.93 25.28 -12.19
N PHE A 2 18.69 24.16 -11.50
CA PHE A 2 18.91 24.05 -10.05
C PHE A 2 20.28 23.44 -9.74
N VAL A 3 21.02 24.08 -8.82
CA VAL A 3 22.37 23.68 -8.40
C VAL A 3 22.39 23.34 -6.90
N PRO A 4 23.13 22.32 -6.45
CA PRO A 4 23.16 21.91 -5.05
C PRO A 4 23.78 23.00 -4.16
N ASP A 5 23.10 23.31 -3.05
CA ASP A 5 23.58 24.21 -2.01
C ASP A 5 24.19 23.40 -0.86
N SER A 6 25.46 23.04 -1.00
CA SER A 6 26.22 22.29 0.01
C SER A 6 26.47 23.06 1.32
N ALA A 7 26.15 24.37 1.38
CA ALA A 7 26.35 25.18 2.58
C ALA A 7 25.14 25.12 3.55
N ARG A 8 23.95 24.78 3.05
CA ARG A 8 22.72 24.68 3.85
C ARG A 8 22.28 23.22 4.03
N THR A 9 21.82 22.87 5.23
CA THR A 9 21.25 21.53 5.54
C THR A 9 19.75 21.58 5.89
N ALA A 10 19.18 22.79 5.89
CA ALA A 10 17.76 23.08 6.01
C ALA A 10 17.48 24.49 5.45
N ILE A 11 16.23 24.76 5.10
CA ILE A 11 15.75 26.08 4.70
C ILE A 11 15.41 26.85 5.98
N GLU A 12 16.15 27.91 6.28
CA GLU A 12 15.92 28.72 7.48
C GLU A 12 14.85 29.79 7.22
N ALA A 13 13.64 29.57 7.76
CA ALA A 13 12.51 30.47 7.60
C ALA A 13 11.58 30.45 8.82
N ASP A 14 11.05 31.62 9.21
CA ASP A 14 9.95 31.71 10.16
C ASP A 14 8.62 31.26 9.52
N GLU A 15 7.67 30.80 10.35
CA GLU A 15 6.38 30.27 9.89
C GLU A 15 5.56 31.27 9.04
N SER A 16 5.78 32.58 9.24
CA SER A 16 5.17 33.65 8.46
C SER A 16 5.85 33.91 7.11
N GLY A 17 7.12 33.56 6.96
CA GLY A 17 7.94 33.81 5.76
C GLY A 17 7.77 32.79 4.64
N VAL A 18 7.26 31.59 4.94
CA VAL A 18 6.97 30.55 3.92
C VAL A 18 5.74 30.95 3.11
N ILE A 19 5.92 31.26 1.82
CA ILE A 19 4.85 31.73 0.93
C ILE A 19 4.03 30.56 0.40
N GLU A 20 4.72 29.53 -0.10
CA GLU A 20 4.15 28.42 -0.86
C GLU A 20 5.01 27.16 -0.67
N ILE A 21 4.39 25.98 -0.71
CA ILE A 21 5.08 24.68 -0.70
C ILE A 21 4.40 23.74 -1.70
N HIS A 22 5.19 22.99 -2.45
CA HIS A 22 4.77 21.75 -3.11
C HIS A 22 5.51 20.56 -2.49
N ARG A 23 4.84 19.42 -2.37
CA ARG A 23 5.36 18.17 -1.77
C ARG A 23 5.17 17.02 -2.78
N SER A 24 6.11 16.06 -2.82
CA SER A 24 5.90 14.85 -3.62
C SER A 24 4.88 13.92 -2.97
N VAL A 25 3.97 13.38 -3.78
CA VAL A 25 2.90 12.48 -3.30
C VAL A 25 3.50 11.17 -2.77
N GLU A 26 4.47 10.62 -3.50
CA GLU A 26 5.17 9.38 -3.17
C GLU A 26 6.69 9.60 -3.01
N PRO A 27 7.39 8.69 -2.31
CA PRO A 27 8.85 8.72 -2.23
C PRO A 27 9.50 8.03 -3.44
N VAL A 28 10.49 8.68 -4.04
CA VAL A 28 11.20 8.19 -5.24
C VAL A 28 12.65 7.88 -4.90
N THR A 29 13.16 6.75 -5.40
CA THR A 29 14.56 6.33 -5.19
C THR A 29 15.49 7.11 -6.13
N THR A 30 16.18 8.11 -5.60
CA THR A 30 17.08 8.99 -6.38
C THR A 30 18.41 9.22 -5.66
N ALA A 31 19.45 9.59 -6.41
CA ALA A 31 20.80 9.85 -5.91
C ALA A 31 20.98 11.33 -5.55
N CYS A 32 21.07 11.63 -4.25
CA CYS A 32 21.20 13.00 -3.75
C CYS A 32 22.68 13.42 -3.61
N GLY A 33 23.26 13.89 -4.71
CA GLY A 33 24.70 14.23 -4.79
C GLY A 33 25.57 12.97 -4.78
N ASP A 34 26.71 12.99 -4.09
CA ASP A 34 27.66 11.86 -3.98
C ASP A 34 27.16 10.67 -3.14
N ARG A 35 25.84 10.55 -2.95
CA ARG A 35 25.20 9.57 -2.06
C ARG A 35 24.54 8.46 -2.87
N PRO A 36 24.56 7.21 -2.37
CA PRO A 36 23.86 6.10 -3.04
C PRO A 36 22.35 6.41 -3.16
N PRO A 37 21.67 5.89 -4.20
CA PRO A 37 20.23 6.06 -4.36
C PRO A 37 19.45 5.61 -3.12
N SER A 38 18.49 6.42 -2.71
CA SER A 38 17.65 6.19 -1.53
C SER A 38 16.23 6.69 -1.77
N PRO A 39 15.18 6.11 -1.15
CA PRO A 39 13.84 6.66 -1.20
C PRO A 39 13.79 8.04 -0.53
N CYS A 40 13.60 9.07 -1.35
CA CYS A 40 13.53 10.47 -0.93
C CYS A 40 12.11 11.01 -1.08
N LEU A 41 11.76 12.05 -0.32
CA LEU A 41 10.62 12.92 -0.61
C LEU A 41 11.13 14.25 -1.16
N ALA A 42 10.48 14.79 -2.19
CA ALA A 42 10.80 16.10 -2.74
C ALA A 42 9.86 17.19 -2.19
N PHE A 43 10.43 18.36 -1.94
CA PHE A 43 9.69 19.57 -1.57
C PHE A 43 10.21 20.74 -2.42
N VAL A 44 9.30 21.51 -3.02
CA VAL A 44 9.59 22.86 -3.53
C VAL A 44 9.07 23.83 -2.48
N CYS A 45 9.89 24.77 -2.03
CA CYS A 45 9.50 25.74 -1.00
C CYS A 45 9.86 27.16 -1.42
N VAL A 46 8.87 28.05 -1.37
CA VAL A 46 9.06 29.49 -1.56
C VAL A 46 9.11 30.16 -0.19
N VAL A 47 10.22 30.82 0.13
CA VAL A 47 10.41 31.54 1.39
C VAL A 47 10.84 32.98 1.16
N ARG A 48 10.37 33.88 2.02
CA ARG A 48 10.72 35.30 2.01
C ARG A 48 11.95 35.54 2.88
N GLU A 49 13.11 35.71 2.25
CA GLU A 49 14.35 36.14 2.91
C GLU A 49 14.52 37.66 2.71
N GLY A 50 14.16 38.44 3.75
CA GLY A 50 14.09 39.91 3.65
C GLY A 50 12.88 40.36 2.83
N GLU A 51 13.09 41.19 1.82
CA GLU A 51 12.03 41.63 0.90
C GLU A 51 11.89 40.71 -0.34
N ARG A 52 12.86 39.80 -0.57
CA ARG A 52 12.89 38.94 -1.76
C ARG A 52 12.34 37.55 -1.48
N ALA A 53 11.59 36.99 -2.43
CA ALA A 53 11.21 35.58 -2.44
C ALA A 53 12.38 34.74 -2.99
N ARG A 54 12.66 33.61 -2.34
CA ARG A 54 13.63 32.59 -2.77
C ARG A 54 12.95 31.24 -2.90
N VAL A 55 13.20 30.56 -4.01
CA VAL A 55 12.70 29.20 -4.27
C VAL A 55 13.82 28.21 -3.99
N TYR A 56 13.51 27.15 -3.24
CA TYR A 56 14.42 26.05 -2.95
C TYR A 56 13.76 24.72 -3.32
N VAL A 57 14.56 23.76 -3.81
CA VAL A 57 14.16 22.36 -3.93
C VAL A 57 14.91 21.55 -2.87
N ALA A 58 14.20 20.75 -2.10
CA ALA A 58 14.74 19.95 -1.01
C ALA A 58 14.38 18.48 -1.19
N LEU A 59 15.37 17.60 -1.15
CA LEU A 59 15.19 16.15 -1.19
C LEU A 59 15.51 15.57 0.20
N GLU A 60 14.49 15.10 0.95
CA GLU A 60 14.68 14.44 2.25
C GLU A 60 14.81 12.92 2.06
N GLN A 61 15.99 12.37 2.34
CA GLN A 61 16.25 10.92 2.39
C GLN A 61 15.50 10.32 3.59
N THR A 62 14.49 9.49 3.34
CA THR A 62 13.56 9.00 4.37
C THR A 62 14.22 8.06 5.38
N ASP A 63 15.27 7.33 4.97
CA ASP A 63 16.06 6.42 5.81
C ASP A 63 17.05 7.17 6.73
N ARG A 64 17.68 8.22 6.23
CA ARG A 64 18.82 8.92 6.87
C ARG A 64 18.49 10.27 7.51
N ARG A 65 17.23 10.75 7.38
CA ARG A 65 16.82 12.11 7.81
C ARG A 65 17.74 13.21 7.29
N CYS A 66 18.25 13.02 6.08
CA CYS A 66 19.22 13.90 5.45
C CYS A 66 18.54 14.70 4.34
N VAL A 67 18.80 15.99 4.28
CA VAL A 67 18.24 16.88 3.26
C VAL A 67 19.36 17.30 2.30
N ALA A 68 19.16 17.07 1.01
CA ALA A 68 19.94 17.74 -0.03
C ALA A 68 19.14 18.95 -0.54
N LEU A 69 19.74 20.14 -0.47
CA LEU A 69 19.12 21.38 -0.95
C LEU A 69 19.69 21.77 -2.30
N TYR A 70 18.82 22.32 -3.14
CA TYR A 70 19.16 22.89 -4.43
C TYR A 70 18.53 24.29 -4.52
N ARG A 71 19.28 25.23 -5.08
CA ARG A 71 18.86 26.62 -5.33
C ARG A 71 18.90 26.90 -6.84
N PRO A 72 18.10 27.84 -7.37
CA PRO A 72 18.25 28.23 -8.76
C PRO A 72 19.62 28.88 -8.97
N ASP A 73 20.28 28.52 -10.08
CA ASP A 73 21.57 29.07 -10.49
C ASP A 73 21.48 30.57 -10.82
N ARG A 74 20.32 30.98 -11.35
CA ARG A 74 19.93 32.39 -11.55
C ARG A 74 19.14 32.87 -10.33
N GLU A 75 19.63 33.91 -9.66
CA GLU A 75 18.78 34.68 -8.73
C GLU A 75 17.72 35.46 -9.54
N PRO A 76 16.46 35.56 -9.05
CA PRO A 76 15.42 36.37 -9.71
C PRO A 76 15.81 37.85 -9.70
N ALA A 77 15.46 38.56 -10.78
CA ALA A 77 15.60 40.00 -10.81
C ALA A 77 14.66 40.68 -9.80
N GLU A 78 15.02 41.88 -9.34
CA GLU A 78 14.24 42.62 -8.34
C GLU A 78 12.89 43.06 -8.92
N GLY A 79 11.81 42.38 -8.51
CA GLY A 79 10.46 42.54 -9.06
C GLY A 79 10.02 41.47 -10.08
N GLU A 80 10.87 40.48 -10.39
CA GLU A 80 10.49 39.31 -11.19
C GLU A 80 9.60 38.37 -10.35
N SER A 81 8.52 37.84 -10.93
CA SER A 81 7.61 36.96 -10.17
C SER A 81 8.25 35.59 -9.90
N HIS A 82 7.99 35.05 -8.72
CA HIS A 82 8.56 33.77 -8.29
C HIS A 82 7.90 32.57 -8.99
N ASP A 83 6.68 32.73 -9.51
CA ASP A 83 5.90 31.69 -10.20
C ASP A 83 6.71 30.98 -11.30
N ALA A 84 7.55 31.71 -12.05
CA ALA A 84 8.41 31.15 -13.09
C ALA A 84 9.51 30.24 -12.52
N LEU A 85 10.10 30.59 -11.37
CA LEU A 85 11.07 29.76 -10.66
C LEU A 85 10.40 28.59 -9.92
N VAL A 86 9.13 28.73 -9.50
CA VAL A 86 8.33 27.63 -8.94
C VAL A 86 8.02 26.60 -10.03
N ALA A 87 7.60 27.04 -11.22
CA ALA A 87 7.40 26.16 -12.36
C ALA A 87 8.70 25.44 -12.78
N GLU A 88 9.84 26.15 -12.80
CA GLU A 88 11.15 25.52 -13.07
C GLU A 88 11.54 24.52 -11.95
N ALA A 89 11.25 24.82 -10.69
CA ALA A 89 11.52 23.94 -9.54
C ALA A 89 10.67 22.66 -9.56
N ILE A 90 9.39 22.77 -9.94
CA ILE A 90 8.49 21.63 -10.11
C ILE A 90 8.97 20.77 -11.29
N ALA A 91 9.24 21.36 -12.45
CA ALA A 91 9.75 20.63 -13.61
C ALA A 91 11.11 19.95 -13.32
N PHE A 92 11.97 20.56 -12.49
CA PHE A 92 13.20 19.93 -12.01
C PHE A 92 12.92 18.71 -11.12
N ALA A 93 11.97 18.78 -10.18
CA ALA A 93 11.56 17.63 -9.37
C ALA A 93 10.90 16.52 -10.22
N GLU A 94 10.03 16.88 -11.17
CA GLU A 94 9.40 15.95 -12.12
C GLU A 94 10.46 15.25 -13.01
N SER A 95 11.52 15.94 -13.40
CA SER A 95 12.65 15.34 -14.14
C SER A 95 13.43 14.29 -13.35
N LEU A 96 13.29 14.27 -12.02
CA LEU A 96 13.83 13.24 -11.11
C LEU A 96 12.80 12.15 -10.77
N GLY A 97 11.61 12.19 -11.39
CA GLY A 97 10.53 11.21 -11.24
C GLY A 97 9.49 11.53 -10.16
N PHE A 98 9.54 12.69 -9.50
CA PHE A 98 8.58 13.06 -8.46
C PHE A 98 7.29 13.63 -9.03
N VAL A 99 6.13 13.11 -8.60
CA VAL A 99 4.83 13.77 -8.82
C VAL A 99 4.59 14.78 -7.70
N MET A 100 4.53 16.07 -8.04
CA MET A 100 4.41 17.18 -7.09
C MET A 100 2.94 17.62 -6.88
N GLN A 101 2.62 18.05 -5.67
CA GLN A 101 1.30 18.56 -5.28
C GLN A 101 1.42 19.82 -4.40
N GLU A 102 0.60 20.84 -4.67
CA GLU A 102 0.52 22.07 -3.85
C GLU A 102 0.03 21.74 -2.43
N VAL A 103 0.80 22.14 -1.43
CA VAL A 103 0.40 22.08 -0.02
C VAL A 103 -0.31 23.40 0.31
N ASN A 104 -1.64 23.36 0.35
CA ASN A 104 -2.47 24.53 0.67
C ASN A 104 -2.06 25.16 2.01
N LEU A 105 -1.49 26.37 1.99
CA LEU A 105 -1.11 27.11 3.21
C LEU A 105 -2.18 28.12 3.69
N ARG A 106 -3.37 28.16 3.08
CA ARG A 106 -4.46 29.12 3.38
C ARG A 106 -5.26 28.77 4.65
N TYR A 107 -4.62 28.16 5.64
CA TYR A 107 -5.21 27.82 6.93
C TYR A 107 -5.03 28.93 7.98
N SER A 108 -5.65 28.75 9.15
CA SER A 108 -5.40 29.59 10.32
C SER A 108 -3.92 29.51 10.76
N LYS A 109 -3.40 30.56 11.41
CA LYS A 109 -1.98 30.66 11.80
C LYS A 109 -1.48 29.39 12.51
N ALA A 110 -2.23 28.88 13.47
CA ALA A 110 -1.85 27.70 14.24
C ALA A 110 -1.80 26.42 13.40
N MET A 111 -2.70 26.26 12.41
CA MET A 111 -2.69 25.11 11.51
C MET A 111 -1.54 25.20 10.49
N ARG A 112 -1.29 26.39 9.93
CA ARG A 112 -0.11 26.65 9.08
C ARG A 112 1.21 26.41 9.83
N GLU A 113 1.28 26.79 11.11
CA GLU A 113 2.41 26.50 12.00
C GLU A 113 2.63 24.99 12.22
N VAL A 114 1.55 24.19 12.34
CA VAL A 114 1.64 22.72 12.41
C VAL A 114 2.12 22.12 11.08
N VAL A 115 1.52 22.50 9.95
CA VAL A 115 1.88 21.99 8.61
C VAL A 115 3.35 22.29 8.27
N ILE A 116 3.82 23.51 8.54
CA ILE A 116 5.23 23.87 8.30
C ILE A 116 6.18 23.07 9.20
N ARG A 117 5.79 22.74 10.44
CA ARG A 117 6.61 21.95 11.38
C ARG A 117 6.65 20.45 11.10
N GLU A 118 5.69 19.90 10.35
CA GLU A 118 5.78 18.53 9.82
C GLU A 118 6.91 18.42 8.77
N ILE A 119 7.14 19.49 8.02
CA ILE A 119 8.04 19.57 6.87
C ILE A 119 9.47 19.88 7.33
N ARG A 120 10.21 18.82 7.72
CA ARG A 120 11.53 18.88 8.37
C ARG A 120 12.63 19.58 7.58
N VAL A 121 12.46 19.77 6.27
CA VAL A 121 13.39 20.54 5.43
C VAL A 121 13.38 22.03 5.77
N ILE A 122 12.30 22.54 6.36
CA ILE A 122 12.19 23.90 6.89
C ILE A 122 12.55 23.90 8.37
N ARG A 123 13.43 24.82 8.78
CA ARG A 123 13.75 25.07 10.19
C ARG A 123 13.50 26.52 10.52
N ARG A 124 12.96 26.77 11.72
CA ARG A 124 12.91 28.12 12.28
C ARG A 124 14.36 28.62 12.46
N PRO A 125 14.71 29.85 12.03
CA PRO A 125 16.03 30.42 12.32
C PRO A 125 16.27 30.41 13.84
N ALA A 126 17.47 30.00 14.25
CA ALA A 126 17.82 29.94 15.66
C ALA A 126 17.83 31.37 16.24
N ALA A 127 16.93 31.63 17.19
CA ALA A 127 16.84 32.95 17.82
C ALA A 127 18.21 33.34 18.42
N PRO A 128 18.73 34.55 18.13
CA PRO A 128 20.02 34.98 18.66
C PRO A 128 19.98 34.98 20.19
N PRO A 129 21.05 34.54 20.88
CA PRO A 129 21.04 34.33 22.32
C PRO A 129 20.75 35.65 23.05
N MET A 130 19.60 35.72 23.75
CA MET A 130 19.12 36.95 24.39
C MET A 130 19.93 37.30 25.64
N THR A 131 21.07 37.94 25.46
CA THR A 131 21.80 38.66 26.51
C THR A 131 21.10 40.00 26.80
N GLY A 132 20.00 39.98 27.55
CA GLY A 132 19.19 41.18 27.83
C GLY A 132 18.28 41.06 29.05
N THR A 133 18.82 41.34 30.24
CA THR A 133 18.03 41.43 31.49
C THR A 133 17.21 42.72 31.52
N VAL A 134 15.89 42.63 31.74
CA VAL A 134 15.01 43.81 31.91
C VAL A 134 14.00 43.54 33.04
N GLU A 135 13.74 44.57 33.86
CA GLU A 135 12.92 44.49 35.08
C GLU A 135 11.39 44.61 34.83
N PRO A 136 10.54 44.07 35.72
CA PRO A 136 9.10 44.25 35.66
C PRO A 136 8.58 45.45 36.49
N ALA A 137 7.92 46.42 35.84
CA ALA A 137 7.25 47.53 36.51
C ALA A 137 5.95 47.95 35.80
N GLY A 138 4.93 48.41 36.55
CA GLY A 138 3.72 49.05 35.99
C GLY A 138 2.38 48.58 36.58
N LYS A 139 1.98 49.10 37.73
CA LYS A 139 0.59 48.95 38.28
C LYS A 139 -0.36 49.94 37.60
N ARG A 140 -1.66 49.60 37.52
CA ARG A 140 -2.71 50.45 36.93
C ARG A 140 -3.90 50.62 37.91
N PRO A 141 -4.32 51.85 38.28
CA PRO A 141 -5.45 52.11 39.19
C PRO A 141 -6.75 52.51 38.47
N ALA A 142 -7.86 52.65 39.23
CA ALA A 142 -9.21 52.95 38.74
C ALA A 142 -9.62 54.44 38.82
N ALA A 143 -10.77 54.81 38.22
CA ALA A 143 -11.27 56.20 38.06
C ALA A 143 -12.62 56.49 38.79
N LYS A 144 -13.01 57.78 38.91
CA LYS A 144 -14.20 58.28 39.66
C LYS A 144 -14.87 59.53 39.02
N ARG A 145 -16.09 59.87 39.50
CA ARG A 145 -17.01 61.01 39.20
C ARG A 145 -16.47 62.44 39.45
N PRO A 146 -17.11 63.51 38.88
CA PRO A 146 -18.15 64.38 39.54
C PRO A 146 -19.53 64.36 38.77
N GLU A 147 -20.70 64.95 39.12
CA GLU A 147 -21.21 66.20 39.80
C GLU A 147 -21.19 67.49 38.93
N LYS A 148 -22.12 68.50 38.95
CA LYS A 148 -23.04 69.08 39.99
C LYS A 148 -24.04 70.17 39.41
N GLU A 149 -25.26 70.44 39.95
CA GLU A 149 -26.01 71.76 39.83
C GLU A 149 -27.34 71.90 40.69
N ALA A 150 -27.99 73.10 40.81
CA ALA A 150 -29.03 73.40 41.87
C ALA A 150 -30.02 74.67 41.77
N THR A 151 -31.36 74.45 41.82
CA THR A 151 -32.50 75.06 42.65
C THR A 151 -33.03 76.58 42.60
N PRO A 152 -34.18 77.05 43.25
CA PRO A 152 -35.27 77.92 42.63
C PRO A 152 -36.01 79.06 43.48
N ALA A 153 -37.17 79.67 43.02
CA ALA A 153 -38.27 80.44 43.73
C ALA A 153 -39.43 80.94 42.75
N GLU A 154 -40.71 81.38 42.99
CA GLU A 154 -41.73 81.54 44.11
C GLU A 154 -42.03 82.99 44.68
N ALA A 155 -43.23 83.60 44.99
CA ALA A 155 -44.72 83.47 44.72
C ALA A 155 -45.61 84.77 45.12
N PRO A 156 -46.95 84.92 44.85
CA PRO A 156 -47.76 86.21 44.94
C PRO A 156 -49.22 86.24 45.63
N ARG A 157 -49.85 87.43 45.95
CA ARG A 157 -51.36 87.79 46.04
C ARG A 157 -51.77 89.21 46.65
N PRO A 158 -53.06 89.75 46.55
CA PRO A 158 -53.44 91.21 46.75
C PRO A 158 -54.57 91.72 47.80
N PRO A 159 -55.76 92.38 47.52
CA PRO A 159 -56.19 93.73 48.09
C PRO A 159 -57.69 94.06 48.56
N ALA A 160 -58.06 95.24 49.19
CA ALA A 160 -59.43 95.91 49.23
C ALA A 160 -59.71 97.27 50.05
N GLU A 161 -60.38 98.29 49.42
CA GLU A 161 -61.55 99.24 49.75
C GLU A 161 -61.81 100.22 51.01
N PRO A 162 -62.84 101.17 51.08
CA PRO A 162 -62.70 102.59 51.61
C PRO A 162 -63.85 103.34 52.46
N ALA A 163 -63.78 104.71 52.63
CA ALA A 163 -64.89 105.78 52.71
C ALA A 163 -65.29 106.62 54.04
N PRO A 164 -66.14 107.74 54.03
CA PRO A 164 -66.04 108.97 54.91
C PRO A 164 -67.35 109.68 55.53
N LYS A 165 -67.26 110.88 56.20
CA LYS A 165 -68.31 111.95 56.59
C LYS A 165 -67.66 113.24 57.25
N LYS A 166 -68.16 114.49 57.52
CA LYS A 166 -69.44 115.31 57.73
C LYS A 166 -69.97 115.53 59.20
N ALA A 167 -70.59 116.65 59.71
CA ALA A 167 -70.74 118.12 59.39
C ALA A 167 -71.63 118.94 60.45
N SER A 168 -71.76 120.31 60.36
CA SER A 168 -72.81 121.27 60.96
C SER A 168 -72.65 121.85 62.43
N SER A 169 -73.31 122.92 63.01
CA SER A 169 -74.11 124.15 62.58
C SER A 169 -74.73 125.08 63.71
N ALA A 170 -74.86 126.44 63.50
CA ALA A 170 -75.95 127.41 63.94
C ALA A 170 -76.03 128.07 65.40
N PRO A 171 -77.11 128.80 65.87
CA PRO A 171 -77.39 130.27 65.69
C PRO A 171 -77.95 131.09 66.94
N ASP A 172 -78.80 132.13 66.71
CA ASP A 172 -79.68 133.00 67.58
C ASP A 172 -79.06 134.12 68.48
N VAL A 173 -79.55 135.37 68.67
CA VAL A 173 -80.67 136.27 68.23
C VAL A 173 -81.58 136.81 69.37
N LYS A 174 -81.42 138.10 69.71
CA LYS A 174 -82.42 139.03 70.30
C LYS A 174 -82.02 140.48 69.95
N ALA A 175 -82.77 141.16 69.07
CA ALA A 175 -82.23 142.35 68.37
C ALA A 175 -83.14 143.59 68.21
N GLN A 176 -84.42 143.53 68.60
CA GLN A 176 -85.50 144.13 67.78
C GLN A 176 -85.84 145.63 67.91
N GLU A 177 -85.16 146.42 68.76
CA GLU A 177 -85.33 147.91 68.77
C GLU A 177 -84.01 148.69 68.77
N ALA A 178 -82.90 148.03 69.11
CA ALA A 178 -81.64 148.37 68.46
C ALA A 178 -81.75 148.20 66.93
N GLU A 179 -82.71 147.39 66.46
CA GLU A 179 -82.99 147.02 65.07
C GLU A 179 -83.20 148.19 64.10
N ALA A 180 -83.58 149.40 64.51
CA ALA A 180 -83.64 150.51 63.55
C ALA A 180 -82.22 150.98 63.13
N ARG A 181 -81.34 151.23 64.11
CA ARG A 181 -79.95 151.63 63.87
C ARG A 181 -79.01 150.45 63.62
N ARG A 182 -79.42 149.24 64.02
CA ARG A 182 -78.88 148.01 63.45
C ARG A 182 -79.31 147.95 61.99
N MET A 183 -80.57 147.87 61.57
CA MET A 183 -80.97 147.85 60.13
C MET A 183 -80.29 148.91 59.26
N GLU A 184 -79.92 150.10 59.75
CA GLU A 184 -78.99 151.00 59.01
C GLU A 184 -77.51 150.51 59.01
N ALA A 185 -76.92 150.22 60.18
CA ALA A 185 -75.58 149.63 60.30
C ALA A 185 -75.46 148.16 59.81
N GLU A 186 -76.59 147.51 59.54
CA GLU A 186 -76.83 146.10 59.25
C GLU A 186 -77.31 145.96 57.81
N ASN A 187 -78.00 146.93 57.21
CA ASN A 187 -77.92 147.14 55.76
C ASN A 187 -76.48 147.49 55.39
N ALA A 188 -75.82 148.41 56.10
CA ALA A 188 -74.40 148.69 55.86
C ALA A 188 -73.45 147.53 56.25
N ALA A 189 -73.91 146.54 57.04
CA ALA A 189 -73.18 145.29 57.25
C ALA A 189 -73.54 144.24 56.19
N GLN A 190 -74.79 144.14 55.73
CA GLN A 190 -75.25 143.25 54.65
C GLN A 190 -74.80 143.73 53.27
N GLU A 191 -74.49 145.02 53.08
CA GLU A 191 -73.79 145.55 51.90
C GLU A 191 -72.29 145.22 51.98
N ARG A 192 -71.66 145.32 53.16
CA ARG A 192 -70.26 144.91 53.32
C ARG A 192 -70.08 143.40 53.27
N GLU A 193 -71.00 142.63 53.86
CA GLU A 193 -71.04 141.17 53.84
C GLU A 193 -71.56 140.67 52.50
N GLY A 194 -72.48 141.38 51.85
CA GLY A 194 -72.90 141.14 50.47
C GLY A 194 -71.75 141.36 49.50
N ASN A 195 -71.00 142.46 49.63
CA ASN A 195 -69.78 142.69 48.86
C ASN A 195 -68.68 141.68 49.21
N ALA A 196 -68.47 141.33 50.49
CA ALA A 196 -67.50 140.30 50.88
C ALA A 196 -67.89 138.90 50.37
N ARG A 197 -69.18 138.55 50.37
CA ARG A 197 -69.72 137.32 49.75
C ARG A 197 -69.62 137.38 48.23
N LEU A 198 -69.76 138.56 47.60
CA LEU A 198 -69.50 138.74 46.16
C LEU A 198 -68.00 138.62 45.85
N GLU A 199 -67.11 139.12 46.69
CA GLU A 199 -65.65 138.95 46.58
C GLU A 199 -65.26 137.48 46.83
N GLU A 200 -65.86 136.79 47.80
CA GLU A 200 -65.69 135.36 48.06
C GLU A 200 -66.20 134.51 46.89
N LEU A 201 -67.40 134.81 46.38
CA LEU A 201 -67.96 134.14 45.19
C LEU A 201 -67.12 134.42 43.94
N ASN A 202 -66.63 135.65 43.74
CA ASN A 202 -65.72 135.98 42.64
C ASN A 202 -64.35 135.29 42.79
N ALA A 203 -63.82 135.20 44.00
CA ALA A 203 -62.60 134.45 44.30
C ALA A 203 -62.81 132.95 44.03
N ARG A 204 -63.94 132.37 44.45
CA ARG A 204 -64.30 130.97 44.20
C ARG A 204 -64.59 130.71 42.71
N ILE A 205 -65.16 131.66 41.97
CA ILE A 205 -65.30 131.59 40.51
C ILE A 205 -63.92 131.63 39.83
N ALA A 206 -63.00 132.47 40.30
CA ALA A 206 -61.62 132.54 39.80
C ALA A 206 -60.77 131.31 40.20
N GLU A 207 -61.11 130.64 41.31
CA GLU A 207 -60.52 129.38 41.75
C GLU A 207 -61.06 128.20 40.93
N LEU A 208 -62.39 128.05 40.81
CA LEU A 208 -63.04 127.08 39.91
C LEU A 208 -62.61 127.28 38.44
N GLY A 209 -62.34 128.51 38.02
CA GLY A 209 -61.76 128.82 36.71
C GLY A 209 -60.34 128.27 36.55
N ARG A 210 -59.50 128.40 37.59
CA ARG A 210 -58.15 127.80 37.63
C ARG A 210 -58.20 126.28 37.67
N GLU A 211 -59.03 125.69 38.53
CA GLU A 211 -59.29 124.24 38.59
C GLU A 211 -59.74 123.72 37.22
N ARG A 212 -60.68 124.40 36.55
CA ARG A 212 -61.19 123.99 35.22
C ARG A 212 -60.13 124.06 34.12
N GLU A 213 -59.26 125.08 34.13
CA GLU A 213 -58.15 125.18 33.17
C GLU A 213 -57.00 124.23 33.50
N GLU A 214 -56.80 123.86 34.76
CA GLU A 214 -55.86 122.80 35.15
C GLU A 214 -56.37 121.41 34.74
N ILE A 215 -57.65 121.13 34.96
CA ILE A 215 -58.33 119.93 34.45
C ILE A 215 -58.21 119.86 32.93
N ARG A 216 -58.52 120.95 32.20
CA ARG A 216 -58.32 121.03 30.73
C ARG A 216 -56.89 120.72 30.30
N ARG A 217 -55.89 121.33 30.94
CA ARG A 217 -54.46 121.06 30.64
C ARG A 217 -54.08 119.60 30.96
N SER A 218 -54.62 119.02 32.03
CA SER A 218 -54.39 117.60 32.38
C SER A 218 -55.04 116.64 31.39
N LEU A 219 -56.22 116.98 30.86
CA LEU A 219 -56.94 116.19 29.86
C LEU A 219 -56.25 116.28 28.50
N ALA A 220 -55.90 117.48 28.03
CA ALA A 220 -55.14 117.67 26.79
C ALA A 220 -53.73 117.05 26.84
N GLY A 221 -53.14 116.93 28.04
CA GLY A 221 -51.90 116.17 28.25
C GLY A 221 -52.09 114.66 28.13
N LYS A 222 -53.17 114.12 28.71
CA LYS A 222 -53.54 112.70 28.58
C LYS A 222 -53.95 112.31 27.17
N GLU A 223 -54.72 113.17 26.50
CA GLU A 223 -55.15 113.04 25.10
C GLU A 223 -53.92 112.87 24.19
N LYS A 224 -52.96 113.79 24.26
CA LYS A 224 -51.68 113.69 23.52
C LYS A 224 -50.83 112.47 23.90
N SER A 225 -50.89 112.03 25.15
CA SER A 225 -50.21 110.80 25.58
C SER A 225 -50.83 109.55 24.94
N LEU A 226 -52.16 109.51 24.84
CA LEU A 226 -52.90 108.41 24.22
C LEU A 226 -52.77 108.45 22.69
N GLU A 227 -52.78 109.62 22.06
CA GLU A 227 -52.46 109.78 20.63
C GLU A 227 -51.06 109.23 20.30
N ALA A 228 -50.06 109.52 21.13
CA ALA A 228 -48.71 109.00 20.98
C ALA A 228 -48.62 107.47 21.20
N GLU A 229 -49.37 106.93 22.16
CA GLU A 229 -49.45 105.48 22.41
C GLU A 229 -50.14 104.73 21.27
N ILE A 230 -51.26 105.26 20.74
CA ILE A 230 -51.94 104.74 19.54
C ILE A 230 -50.98 104.73 18.35
N ALA A 231 -50.30 105.85 18.07
CA ALA A 231 -49.32 105.93 16.99
C ALA A 231 -48.10 105.00 17.18
N GLN A 232 -47.78 104.60 18.42
CA GLN A 232 -46.75 103.58 18.69
C GLN A 232 -47.27 102.16 18.46
N LEU A 233 -48.52 101.87 18.85
CA LEU A 233 -49.17 100.58 18.63
C LEU A 233 -49.44 100.31 17.14
N GLU A 234 -49.83 101.32 16.38
CA GLU A 234 -50.00 101.21 14.91
C GLU A 234 -48.67 100.91 14.20
N ARG A 235 -47.55 101.50 14.65
CA ARG A 235 -46.22 101.19 14.12
C ARG A 235 -45.82 99.75 14.42
N ARG A 236 -45.98 99.30 15.67
CA ARG A 236 -45.71 97.90 16.06
C ARG A 236 -46.54 96.92 15.24
N LYS A 237 -47.85 97.16 15.11
CA LYS A 237 -48.73 96.34 14.27
C LYS A 237 -48.24 96.29 12.81
N ALA A 238 -47.82 97.43 12.24
CA ALA A 238 -47.29 97.46 10.88
C ALA A 238 -45.89 96.80 10.74
N GLU A 239 -45.13 96.68 11.82
CA GLU A 239 -43.87 95.92 11.89
C GLU A 239 -44.18 94.41 12.01
N ASP A 240 -45.11 94.01 12.89
CA ASP A 240 -45.57 92.63 13.05
C ASP A 240 -46.19 92.08 11.76
N GLU A 241 -47.01 92.87 11.04
CA GLU A 241 -47.60 92.49 9.75
C GLU A 241 -46.54 92.31 8.64
N ARG A 242 -45.44 93.08 8.68
CA ARG A 242 -44.28 92.91 7.79
C ARG A 242 -43.46 91.68 8.14
N GLU A 243 -43.25 91.40 9.42
CA GLU A 243 -42.53 90.20 9.85
C GLU A 243 -43.34 88.93 9.53
N LEU A 244 -44.65 88.96 9.74
CA LEU A 244 -45.55 87.85 9.39
C LEU A 244 -45.57 87.57 7.88
N THR A 245 -45.63 88.61 7.05
CA THR A 245 -45.58 88.45 5.58
C THR A 245 -44.21 88.02 5.07
N ALA A 246 -43.11 88.44 5.71
CA ALA A 246 -41.78 87.93 5.42
C ALA A 246 -41.64 86.43 5.80
N ARG A 247 -42.16 86.02 6.96
CA ARG A 247 -42.14 84.61 7.41
C ARG A 247 -42.98 83.69 6.52
N THR A 248 -44.18 84.11 6.10
CA THR A 248 -45.01 83.30 5.18
C THR A 248 -44.40 83.19 3.78
N ALA A 249 -43.74 84.24 3.28
CA ALA A 249 -42.98 84.18 2.04
C ALA A 249 -41.77 83.22 2.14
N ALA A 250 -41.04 83.24 3.26
CA ALA A 250 -39.90 82.34 3.50
C ALA A 250 -40.33 80.86 3.52
N HIS A 251 -41.38 80.52 4.28
CA HIS A 251 -41.92 79.15 4.29
C HIS A 251 -42.53 78.75 2.93
N GLY A 252 -43.08 79.69 2.16
CA GLY A 252 -43.52 79.43 0.78
C GLY A 252 -42.37 78.98 -0.13
N ALA A 253 -41.20 79.63 -0.03
CA ALA A 253 -40.00 79.24 -0.77
C ALA A 253 -39.41 77.90 -0.29
N GLU A 254 -39.44 77.63 1.02
CA GLU A 254 -39.02 76.37 1.62
C GLU A 254 -39.88 75.18 1.14
N VAL A 255 -41.22 75.33 1.15
CA VAL A 255 -42.15 74.32 0.63
C VAL A 255 -42.00 74.11 -0.88
N ALA A 256 -41.72 75.18 -1.65
CA ALA A 256 -41.45 75.06 -3.08
C ALA A 256 -40.16 74.26 -3.36
N ARG A 257 -39.09 74.51 -2.59
CA ARG A 257 -37.85 73.73 -2.68
C ARG A 257 -38.08 72.24 -2.34
N LEU A 258 -38.72 71.96 -1.22
CA LEU A 258 -38.95 70.57 -0.79
C LEU A 258 -39.80 69.78 -1.80
N ARG A 259 -40.70 70.42 -2.53
CA ARG A 259 -41.42 69.78 -3.66
C ARG A 259 -40.50 69.43 -4.82
N ALA A 260 -39.60 70.35 -5.22
CA ALA A 260 -38.63 70.07 -6.28
C ALA A 260 -37.66 68.94 -5.89
N ASP A 261 -37.23 68.90 -4.63
CA ASP A 261 -36.39 67.82 -4.09
C ASP A 261 -37.14 66.46 -4.12
N ILE A 262 -38.44 66.43 -3.80
CA ILE A 262 -39.30 65.24 -3.90
C ILE A 262 -39.51 64.80 -5.36
N GLU A 263 -39.77 65.72 -6.29
CA GLU A 263 -39.94 65.43 -7.72
C GLU A 263 -38.64 64.87 -8.34
N HIS A 264 -37.49 65.41 -7.94
CA HIS A 264 -36.18 64.92 -8.35
C HIS A 264 -35.93 63.48 -7.87
N LEU A 265 -36.13 63.19 -6.58
CA LEU A 265 -35.97 61.84 -6.01
C LEU A 265 -36.96 60.84 -6.61
N GLY A 266 -38.19 61.26 -6.91
CA GLY A 266 -39.17 60.45 -7.63
C GLY A 266 -38.71 60.07 -9.03
N ALA A 267 -38.07 61.00 -9.76
CA ALA A 267 -37.50 60.74 -11.08
C ALA A 267 -36.26 59.83 -11.03
N GLU A 268 -35.46 59.88 -9.97
CA GLU A 268 -34.33 58.95 -9.78
C GLU A 268 -34.81 57.53 -9.43
N LEU A 269 -35.78 57.39 -8.53
CA LEU A 269 -36.39 56.09 -8.22
C LEU A 269 -37.05 55.46 -9.46
N ALA A 270 -37.73 56.26 -10.29
CA ALA A 270 -38.32 55.78 -11.54
C ALA A 270 -37.26 55.31 -12.55
N ARG A 271 -36.07 55.93 -12.59
CA ARG A 271 -34.94 55.48 -13.41
C ARG A 271 -34.35 54.17 -12.89
N LEU A 272 -34.05 54.09 -11.59
CA LEU A 272 -33.48 52.89 -10.97
C LEU A 272 -34.38 51.66 -11.17
N GLY A 273 -35.67 51.77 -10.83
CA GLY A 273 -36.63 50.68 -11.03
C GLY A 273 -36.85 50.28 -12.50
N SER A 274 -36.50 51.14 -13.47
CA SER A 274 -36.51 50.77 -14.89
C SER A 274 -35.27 49.96 -15.31
N GLY A 275 -34.10 50.23 -14.71
CA GLY A 275 -32.86 49.50 -14.97
C GLY A 275 -32.83 48.13 -14.30
N GLU A 276 -33.23 48.06 -13.03
CA GLU A 276 -33.36 46.80 -12.29
C GLU A 276 -34.30 45.81 -13.00
N SER A 277 -35.38 46.31 -13.61
CA SER A 277 -36.33 45.52 -14.40
C SER A 277 -35.68 44.88 -15.64
N THR A 278 -34.80 45.61 -16.34
CA THR A 278 -34.05 45.04 -17.48
C THR A 278 -32.99 44.04 -17.04
N GLU A 279 -32.22 44.32 -15.98
CA GLU A 279 -31.21 43.39 -15.46
C GLU A 279 -31.84 42.07 -14.96
N VAL A 280 -32.97 42.15 -14.25
CA VAL A 280 -33.72 40.96 -13.82
C VAL A 280 -34.26 40.16 -15.01
N ALA A 281 -34.69 40.82 -16.09
CA ALA A 281 -35.14 40.14 -17.31
C ALA A 281 -33.98 39.42 -18.03
N GLU A 282 -32.82 40.05 -18.15
CA GLU A 282 -31.62 39.46 -18.76
C GLU A 282 -31.10 38.27 -17.94
N LEU A 283 -30.99 38.42 -16.61
CA LEU A 283 -30.60 37.33 -15.70
C LEU A 283 -31.61 36.16 -15.73
N THR A 284 -32.91 36.44 -15.87
CA THR A 284 -33.93 35.38 -16.02
C THR A 284 -33.79 34.65 -17.36
N ALA A 285 -33.46 35.36 -18.44
CA ALA A 285 -33.18 34.76 -19.74
C ALA A 285 -31.89 33.91 -19.72
N GLU A 286 -30.84 34.36 -19.04
CA GLU A 286 -29.61 33.59 -18.87
C GLU A 286 -29.82 32.34 -18.00
N LEU A 287 -30.54 32.43 -16.88
CA LEU A 287 -30.92 31.27 -16.07
C LEU A 287 -31.75 30.26 -16.89
N SER A 288 -32.63 30.74 -17.75
CA SER A 288 -33.41 29.89 -18.68
C SER A 288 -32.50 29.18 -19.68
N ARG A 289 -31.51 29.89 -20.26
CA ARG A 289 -30.49 29.32 -21.15
C ARG A 289 -29.66 28.24 -20.44
N LEU A 290 -29.10 28.55 -19.28
CA LEU A 290 -28.23 27.65 -18.52
C LEU A 290 -28.98 26.40 -18.05
N THR A 291 -30.26 26.53 -17.70
CA THR A 291 -31.13 25.38 -17.38
C THR A 291 -31.30 24.47 -18.61
N ALA A 292 -31.62 25.03 -19.78
CA ALA A 292 -31.76 24.24 -21.01
C ALA A 292 -30.43 23.67 -21.53
N GLU A 293 -29.29 24.30 -21.24
CA GLU A 293 -27.96 23.74 -21.51
C GLU A 293 -27.63 22.58 -20.57
N ARG A 294 -27.98 22.70 -19.28
CA ARG A 294 -27.88 21.62 -18.30
C ARG A 294 -28.75 20.41 -18.67
N GLU A 295 -30.02 20.61 -19.05
CA GLU A 295 -30.91 19.51 -19.45
C GLU A 295 -30.37 18.75 -20.68
N ARG A 296 -29.76 19.45 -21.64
CA ARG A 296 -29.08 18.82 -22.79
C ARG A 296 -27.84 18.05 -22.35
N ALA A 297 -27.04 18.60 -21.44
CA ALA A 297 -25.87 17.93 -20.90
C ALA A 297 -26.24 16.64 -20.15
N GLU A 298 -27.22 16.70 -19.24
CA GLU A 298 -27.75 15.55 -18.50
C GLU A 298 -28.34 14.48 -19.45
N SER A 299 -29.09 14.90 -20.48
CA SER A 299 -29.59 13.99 -21.52
C SER A 299 -28.47 13.31 -22.30
N SER A 300 -27.41 14.05 -22.68
CA SER A 300 -26.26 13.49 -23.40
C SER A 300 -25.44 12.53 -22.53
N ALA A 301 -25.28 12.85 -21.24
CA ALA A 301 -24.62 11.98 -20.27
C ALA A 301 -25.42 10.68 -20.05
N GLY A 302 -26.75 10.76 -19.96
CA GLY A 302 -27.62 9.59 -19.88
C GLY A 302 -27.52 8.67 -21.10
N SER A 303 -27.42 9.23 -22.31
CA SER A 303 -27.17 8.44 -23.53
C SER A 303 -25.82 7.74 -23.48
N ALA A 304 -24.75 8.47 -23.17
CA ALA A 304 -23.40 7.91 -23.08
C ALA A 304 -23.27 6.85 -21.97
N GLU A 305 -23.94 7.03 -20.84
CA GLU A 305 -23.97 6.03 -19.76
C GLU A 305 -24.75 4.77 -20.20
N SER A 306 -25.83 4.91 -20.96
CA SER A 306 -26.55 3.76 -21.55
C SER A 306 -25.68 3.01 -22.56
N GLU A 307 -24.99 3.72 -23.46
CA GLU A 307 -24.06 3.12 -24.43
C GLU A 307 -22.89 2.39 -23.74
N LEU A 308 -22.37 2.93 -22.63
CA LEU A 308 -21.34 2.27 -21.83
C LEU A 308 -21.87 1.04 -21.08
N ARG A 309 -23.10 1.08 -20.54
CA ARG A 309 -23.76 -0.11 -19.95
C ARG A 309 -23.97 -1.21 -20.99
N ASP A 310 -24.48 -0.86 -22.18
CA ASP A 310 -24.68 -1.82 -23.28
C ASP A 310 -23.35 -2.41 -23.76
N ARG A 311 -22.28 -1.60 -23.82
CA ARG A 311 -20.94 -2.07 -24.18
C ARG A 311 -20.36 -3.00 -23.12
N LEU A 312 -20.53 -2.70 -21.83
CA LEU A 312 -20.11 -3.58 -20.73
C LEU A 312 -20.90 -4.89 -20.75
N ALA A 313 -22.21 -4.85 -21.01
CA ALA A 313 -23.03 -6.06 -21.14
C ALA A 313 -22.55 -6.95 -22.29
N ARG A 314 -22.27 -6.39 -23.47
CA ARG A 314 -21.69 -7.13 -24.62
C ARG A 314 -20.33 -7.73 -24.28
N LEU A 315 -19.42 -6.95 -23.71
CA LEU A 315 -18.10 -7.44 -23.29
C LEU A 315 -18.22 -8.58 -22.27
N SER A 316 -19.15 -8.49 -21.30
CA SER A 316 -19.38 -9.57 -20.33
C SER A 316 -19.90 -10.86 -20.98
N ALA A 317 -20.74 -10.74 -22.01
CA ALA A 317 -21.19 -11.90 -22.80
C ALA A 317 -20.04 -12.51 -23.63
N GLU A 318 -19.22 -11.68 -24.28
CA GLU A 318 -18.03 -12.10 -25.01
C GLU A 318 -17.02 -12.82 -24.10
N TRP A 319 -16.81 -12.33 -22.87
CA TRP A 319 -15.98 -12.99 -21.86
C TRP A 319 -16.55 -14.33 -21.39
N GLU A 320 -17.86 -14.43 -21.20
CA GLU A 320 -18.55 -15.67 -20.82
C GLU A 320 -18.56 -16.72 -21.94
N GLU A 321 -18.64 -16.30 -23.21
CA GLU A 321 -18.46 -17.20 -24.36
C GLU A 321 -17.01 -17.65 -24.50
N ALA A 322 -16.04 -16.74 -24.35
CA ALA A 322 -14.61 -17.06 -24.36
C ALA A 322 -14.23 -18.03 -23.21
N ARG A 323 -14.80 -17.84 -22.02
CA ARG A 323 -14.65 -18.72 -20.86
C ARG A 323 -15.14 -20.13 -21.19
N LYS A 324 -16.38 -20.29 -21.64
CA LYS A 324 -16.97 -21.60 -22.03
C LYS A 324 -16.20 -22.27 -23.17
N ALA A 325 -15.70 -21.47 -24.13
CA ALA A 325 -14.85 -21.94 -25.21
C ALA A 325 -13.42 -22.31 -24.76
N SER A 326 -12.99 -21.94 -23.54
CA SER A 326 -11.74 -22.38 -22.91
C SER A 326 -11.96 -23.63 -22.05
N GLU A 327 -13.03 -23.68 -21.27
CA GLU A 327 -13.45 -24.84 -20.47
C GLU A 327 -13.69 -26.06 -21.37
N ALA A 328 -14.41 -25.89 -22.49
CA ALA A 328 -14.60 -26.95 -23.49
C ALA A 328 -13.29 -27.43 -24.15
N ARG A 329 -12.25 -26.59 -24.24
CA ARG A 329 -10.91 -27.01 -24.72
C ARG A 329 -10.15 -27.78 -23.65
N GLN A 330 -10.27 -27.39 -22.38
CA GLN A 330 -9.69 -28.11 -21.25
C GLN A 330 -10.27 -29.53 -21.18
N GLU A 331 -11.60 -29.69 -21.25
CA GLU A 331 -12.20 -31.04 -21.28
C GLU A 331 -11.72 -31.90 -22.47
N ILE A 332 -11.46 -31.30 -23.64
CA ILE A 332 -10.94 -32.02 -24.82
C ILE A 332 -9.50 -32.47 -24.56
N LEU A 333 -8.65 -31.58 -24.02
CA LEU A 333 -7.27 -31.90 -23.67
C LEU A 333 -7.19 -32.96 -22.56
N GLU A 334 -8.06 -32.92 -21.56
CA GLU A 334 -8.16 -33.95 -20.52
C GLU A 334 -8.57 -35.31 -21.10
N ARG A 335 -9.53 -35.34 -22.04
CA ARG A 335 -9.92 -36.57 -22.75
C ARG A 335 -8.79 -37.11 -23.62
N ASP A 336 -8.02 -36.24 -24.28
CA ASP A 336 -6.83 -36.63 -25.05
C ASP A 336 -5.72 -37.17 -24.14
N ILE A 337 -5.41 -36.51 -23.03
CA ILE A 337 -4.43 -36.96 -22.03
C ILE A 337 -4.85 -38.33 -21.46
N ALA A 338 -6.12 -38.50 -21.10
CA ALA A 338 -6.67 -39.77 -20.60
C ALA A 338 -6.63 -40.89 -21.65
N ARG A 339 -6.74 -40.56 -22.96
CA ARG A 339 -6.51 -41.53 -24.04
C ARG A 339 -5.03 -41.91 -24.13
N MET A 340 -4.12 -40.92 -24.21
CA MET A 340 -2.68 -41.16 -24.29
C MET A 340 -2.14 -41.96 -23.10
N ALA A 341 -2.70 -41.75 -21.90
CA ALA A 341 -2.36 -42.52 -20.71
C ALA A 341 -2.72 -44.01 -20.86
N ARG A 342 -3.93 -44.32 -21.37
CA ARG A 342 -4.35 -45.72 -21.62
C ARG A 342 -3.55 -46.37 -22.75
N GLU A 343 -3.26 -45.64 -23.82
CA GLU A 343 -2.39 -46.12 -24.91
C GLU A 343 -0.98 -46.45 -24.39
N LYS A 344 -0.45 -45.66 -23.45
CA LYS A 344 0.81 -45.92 -22.75
C LYS A 344 0.73 -47.14 -21.82
N GLU A 345 -0.33 -47.28 -21.02
CA GLU A 345 -0.54 -48.45 -20.15
C GLU A 345 -0.66 -49.75 -20.95
N GLU A 346 -1.37 -49.73 -22.08
CA GLU A 346 -1.48 -50.89 -22.99
C GLU A 346 -0.13 -51.22 -23.65
N ALA A 347 0.63 -50.21 -24.09
CA ALA A 347 1.97 -50.40 -24.64
C ALA A 347 2.96 -50.95 -23.59
N GLU A 348 2.89 -50.48 -22.34
CA GLU A 348 3.69 -50.99 -21.22
C GLU A 348 3.29 -52.43 -20.84
N ARG A 349 2.00 -52.76 -20.87
CA ARG A 349 1.53 -54.14 -20.65
C ARG A 349 2.04 -55.09 -21.73
N LEU A 350 1.89 -54.73 -23.01
CA LEU A 350 2.40 -55.51 -24.14
C LEU A 350 3.94 -55.62 -24.11
N GLY A 351 4.64 -54.56 -23.70
CA GLY A 351 6.08 -54.58 -23.47
C GLY A 351 6.48 -55.57 -22.36
N ALA A 352 5.79 -55.55 -21.22
CA ALA A 352 6.04 -56.46 -20.10
C ALA A 352 5.69 -57.93 -20.44
N GLU A 353 4.62 -58.16 -21.21
CA GLU A 353 4.29 -59.47 -21.79
C GLU A 353 5.43 -59.96 -22.69
N ARG A 354 5.93 -59.12 -23.60
CA ARG A 354 7.04 -59.47 -24.50
C ARG A 354 8.38 -59.70 -23.78
N VAL A 355 8.67 -58.97 -22.71
CA VAL A 355 9.85 -59.23 -21.86
C VAL A 355 9.75 -60.61 -21.21
N ARG A 356 8.58 -61.00 -20.67
CA ARG A 356 8.37 -62.33 -20.09
C ARG A 356 8.52 -63.46 -21.11
N GLU A 357 8.04 -63.28 -22.34
CA GLU A 357 8.26 -64.24 -23.43
C GLU A 357 9.76 -64.45 -23.71
N LEU A 358 10.54 -63.36 -23.73
CA LEU A 358 11.98 -63.38 -23.97
C LEU A 358 12.74 -64.01 -22.80
N GLU A 359 12.37 -63.72 -21.56
CA GLU A 359 12.92 -64.41 -20.36
C GLU A 359 12.65 -65.92 -20.41
N GLN A 360 11.45 -66.33 -20.78
CA GLN A 360 11.10 -67.75 -20.95
C GLN A 360 11.85 -68.40 -22.13
N ALA A 361 12.18 -67.65 -23.18
CA ALA A 361 13.02 -68.15 -24.28
C ALA A 361 14.49 -68.28 -23.88
N VAL A 362 15.02 -67.33 -23.09
CA VAL A 362 16.38 -67.38 -22.54
C VAL A 362 16.53 -68.58 -21.61
N ARG A 363 15.63 -68.78 -20.64
CA ARG A 363 15.68 -69.92 -19.71
C ARG A 363 15.66 -71.27 -20.43
N ARG A 364 14.78 -71.45 -21.41
CA ARG A 364 14.78 -72.68 -22.25
C ARG A 364 16.10 -72.87 -22.99
N GLY A 365 16.67 -71.80 -23.55
CA GLY A 365 17.99 -71.83 -24.18
C GLY A 365 19.17 -72.02 -23.22
N GLU A 366 18.97 -71.86 -21.91
CA GLU A 366 19.94 -72.19 -20.86
C GLU A 366 19.76 -73.65 -20.41
N GLU A 367 18.52 -74.10 -20.15
CA GLU A 367 18.15 -75.51 -19.90
C GLU A 367 18.63 -76.44 -21.03
N GLU A 368 18.46 -76.05 -22.31
CA GLU A 368 18.97 -76.78 -23.48
C GLU A 368 20.51 -76.87 -23.49
N ARG A 369 21.21 -75.81 -23.04
CA ARG A 369 22.68 -75.81 -22.96
C ARG A 369 23.20 -76.64 -21.80
N GLU A 370 22.53 -76.60 -20.64
CA GLU A 370 22.87 -77.46 -19.51
C GLU A 370 22.62 -78.93 -19.84
N ALA A 371 21.51 -79.26 -20.50
CA ALA A 371 21.23 -80.60 -20.99
C ALA A 371 22.28 -81.08 -22.01
N ALA A 372 22.63 -80.24 -23.00
CA ALA A 372 23.67 -80.55 -23.97
C ALA A 372 25.06 -80.70 -23.32
N GLY A 373 25.38 -79.87 -22.33
CA GLY A 373 26.61 -79.96 -21.53
C GLY A 373 26.68 -81.23 -20.70
N ALA A 374 25.56 -81.66 -20.10
CA ALA A 374 25.45 -82.90 -19.34
C ALA A 374 25.55 -84.16 -20.23
N VAL A 375 25.08 -84.10 -21.48
CA VAL A 375 25.33 -85.17 -22.48
C VAL A 375 26.80 -85.20 -22.85
N ALA A 376 27.39 -84.06 -23.25
CA ALA A 376 28.81 -83.98 -23.61
C ALA A 376 29.75 -84.41 -22.47
N ALA A 377 29.40 -84.14 -21.20
CA ALA A 377 30.15 -84.60 -20.05
C ALA A 377 30.15 -86.14 -19.92
N ARG A 378 29.01 -86.80 -20.14
CA ARG A 378 28.90 -88.28 -20.15
C ARG A 378 29.65 -88.90 -21.33
N ASP A 379 29.59 -88.26 -22.50
CA ASP A 379 30.33 -88.71 -23.68
C ASP A 379 31.85 -88.62 -23.44
N ILE A 380 32.33 -87.56 -22.79
CA ILE A 380 33.73 -87.42 -22.35
C ILE A 380 34.09 -88.50 -21.32
N GLU A 381 33.27 -88.71 -20.29
CA GLU A 381 33.50 -89.72 -19.25
C GLU A 381 33.59 -91.14 -19.85
N SER A 382 32.67 -91.49 -20.73
CA SER A 382 32.65 -92.76 -21.49
C SER A 382 33.90 -92.93 -22.38
N LEU A 383 34.34 -91.86 -23.06
CA LEU A 383 35.58 -91.88 -23.84
C LEU A 383 36.82 -92.03 -22.96
N GLU A 384 36.87 -91.39 -21.79
CA GLU A 384 37.96 -91.59 -20.83
C GLU A 384 37.98 -93.02 -20.27
N GLU A 385 36.83 -93.61 -19.95
CA GLU A 385 36.74 -95.02 -19.55
C GLU A 385 37.22 -95.97 -20.65
N SER A 386 36.80 -95.75 -21.90
CA SER A 386 37.28 -96.56 -23.05
C SER A 386 38.78 -96.41 -23.27
N LEU A 387 39.34 -95.21 -23.09
CA LEU A 387 40.79 -94.98 -23.14
C LEU A 387 41.54 -95.64 -21.97
N ARG A 388 40.97 -95.65 -20.76
CA ARG A 388 41.52 -96.38 -19.60
C ARG A 388 41.53 -97.89 -19.84
N GLN A 389 40.47 -98.44 -20.44
CA GLN A 389 40.39 -99.85 -20.84
C GLN A 389 41.45 -100.19 -21.90
N GLN A 390 41.53 -99.43 -23.01
CA GLN A 390 42.56 -99.67 -24.04
C GLN A 390 43.99 -99.50 -23.51
N ALA A 391 44.21 -98.65 -22.50
CA ALA A 391 45.50 -98.50 -21.86
C ALA A 391 45.86 -99.74 -21.02
N SER A 392 44.94 -100.27 -20.21
CA SER A 392 45.19 -101.47 -19.39
C SER A 392 45.28 -102.75 -20.22
N GLU A 393 44.53 -102.86 -21.33
CA GLU A 393 44.68 -103.92 -22.32
C GLU A 393 46.09 -103.92 -22.92
N ARG A 394 46.57 -102.78 -23.44
CA ARG A 394 47.93 -102.66 -24.00
C ARG A 394 49.03 -102.87 -22.96
N GLU A 395 48.79 -102.49 -21.71
CA GLU A 395 49.71 -102.77 -20.61
C GLU A 395 49.74 -104.28 -20.29
N ALA A 396 48.60 -104.97 -20.30
CA ALA A 396 48.54 -106.42 -20.15
C ALA A 396 49.22 -107.16 -21.32
N GLU A 397 48.99 -106.73 -22.57
CA GLU A 397 49.69 -107.24 -23.76
C GLU A 397 51.21 -107.07 -23.65
N ARG A 398 51.65 -105.86 -23.27
CA ARG A 398 53.06 -105.53 -23.04
C ARG A 398 53.67 -106.40 -21.93
N ASN A 399 52.99 -106.54 -20.79
CA ASN A 399 53.47 -107.34 -19.66
C ASN A 399 53.53 -108.83 -20.03
N GLY A 400 52.56 -109.34 -20.80
CA GLY A 400 52.61 -110.68 -21.40
C GLY A 400 53.75 -110.87 -22.40
N ALA A 401 54.08 -109.84 -23.19
CA ALA A 401 55.24 -109.87 -24.10
C ALA A 401 56.57 -109.85 -23.35
N VAL A 402 56.69 -109.03 -22.29
CA VAL A 402 57.86 -109.01 -21.39
C VAL A 402 58.03 -110.36 -20.68
N ALA A 403 56.95 -110.99 -20.22
CA ALA A 403 56.99 -112.32 -19.61
C ALA A 403 57.46 -113.41 -20.60
N ARG A 404 57.02 -113.37 -21.86
CA ARG A 404 57.53 -114.27 -22.91
C ARG A 404 59.02 -114.06 -23.21
N LEU A 405 59.49 -112.82 -23.27
CA LEU A 405 60.92 -112.52 -23.42
C LEU A 405 61.74 -112.99 -22.22
N ALA A 406 61.23 -112.83 -21.00
CA ALA A 406 61.89 -113.33 -19.79
C ALA A 406 61.99 -114.86 -19.76
N ALA A 407 60.96 -115.58 -20.25
CA ALA A 407 60.99 -117.04 -20.40
C ALA A 407 62.07 -117.48 -21.41
N LEU A 408 62.12 -116.87 -22.60
CA LEU A 408 63.15 -117.18 -23.62
C LEU A 408 64.58 -116.91 -23.13
N VAL A 409 64.79 -115.85 -22.33
CA VAL A 409 66.09 -115.58 -21.70
C VAL A 409 66.44 -116.60 -20.61
N ALA A 410 65.46 -117.10 -19.87
CA ALA A 410 65.66 -118.21 -18.93
C ALA A 410 65.99 -119.52 -19.66
N GLU A 411 65.38 -119.77 -20.82
CA GLU A 411 65.68 -120.92 -21.69
C GLU A 411 67.11 -120.82 -22.28
N GLU A 412 67.56 -119.65 -22.77
CA GLU A 412 68.98 -119.49 -23.18
C GLU A 412 69.93 -119.75 -21.99
N ALA A 413 69.58 -119.30 -20.79
CA ALA A 413 70.39 -119.54 -19.59
C ALA A 413 70.47 -121.03 -19.20
N VAL A 414 69.37 -121.80 -19.36
CA VAL A 414 69.37 -123.26 -19.17
C VAL A 414 70.25 -123.93 -20.23
N VAL A 415 70.04 -123.65 -21.52
CA VAL A 415 70.87 -124.24 -22.60
C VAL A 415 72.34 -123.83 -22.48
N ALA A 416 72.64 -122.64 -21.97
CA ALA A 416 74.02 -122.23 -21.64
C ALA A 416 74.63 -123.04 -20.47
N ALA A 417 73.84 -123.34 -19.43
CA ALA A 417 74.28 -124.21 -18.33
C ALA A 417 74.46 -125.67 -18.78
N GLU A 418 73.58 -126.18 -19.65
CA GLU A 418 73.68 -127.50 -20.26
C GLU A 418 74.91 -127.60 -21.18
N ARG A 419 75.17 -126.58 -22.01
CA ARG A 419 76.45 -126.45 -22.75
C ARG A 419 77.66 -126.55 -21.82
N GLU A 420 77.64 -125.88 -20.67
CA GLU A 420 78.75 -125.95 -19.70
C GLU A 420 78.85 -127.34 -19.04
N ALA A 421 77.72 -128.02 -18.79
CA ALA A 421 77.69 -129.41 -18.32
C ALA A 421 78.26 -130.38 -19.38
N VAL A 422 77.81 -130.29 -20.64
CA VAL A 422 78.30 -131.11 -21.76
C VAL A 422 79.78 -130.86 -22.03
N ARG A 423 80.25 -129.60 -22.04
CA ARG A 423 81.69 -129.29 -22.14
C ARG A 423 82.50 -129.92 -21.01
N ARG A 424 82.00 -129.91 -19.77
CA ARG A 424 82.62 -130.61 -18.62
C ARG A 424 82.56 -132.13 -18.72
N LEU A 425 81.63 -132.69 -19.50
CA LEU A 425 81.54 -134.13 -19.79
C LEU A 425 82.54 -134.55 -20.89
N VAL A 426 82.58 -133.81 -22.00
CA VAL A 426 83.56 -133.97 -23.10
C VAL A 426 84.99 -133.98 -22.58
N LEU A 427 85.32 -133.03 -21.68
CA LEU A 427 86.63 -132.92 -21.03
C LEU A 427 86.96 -134.05 -20.03
N ARG A 428 86.02 -134.97 -19.75
CA ARG A 428 86.20 -136.11 -18.83
C ARG A 428 86.22 -137.47 -19.53
N THR A 429 85.34 -137.71 -20.51
CA THR A 429 85.19 -139.04 -21.11
C THR A 429 86.08 -139.25 -22.33
N GLY A 430 86.33 -138.22 -23.15
CA GLY A 430 87.14 -138.35 -24.38
C GLY A 430 86.50 -139.22 -25.48
N GLU A 431 85.24 -139.64 -25.30
CA GLU A 431 84.51 -140.50 -26.24
C GLU A 431 83.72 -139.67 -27.27
N GLY A 432 83.75 -140.09 -28.54
CA GLY A 432 83.29 -139.29 -29.68
C GLY A 432 81.84 -138.82 -29.62
N GLY A 433 80.93 -139.59 -29.01
CA GLY A 433 79.51 -139.21 -28.90
C GLY A 433 79.26 -137.94 -28.08
N ALA A 434 80.18 -137.56 -27.19
CA ALA A 434 80.08 -136.30 -26.45
C ALA A 434 80.34 -135.08 -27.36
N VAL A 435 81.05 -135.24 -28.48
CA VAL A 435 81.31 -134.18 -29.46
C VAL A 435 80.06 -133.87 -30.29
N GLU A 436 79.27 -134.87 -30.65
CA GLU A 436 77.98 -134.68 -31.33
C GLU A 436 76.95 -133.99 -30.43
N ALA A 437 76.87 -134.40 -29.15
CA ALA A 437 76.03 -133.71 -28.16
C ALA A 437 76.45 -132.24 -27.95
N LEU A 438 77.75 -131.95 -27.95
CA LEU A 438 78.25 -130.57 -27.90
C LEU A 438 77.88 -129.79 -29.17
N ALA A 439 78.03 -130.38 -30.36
CA ALA A 439 77.67 -129.75 -31.62
C ALA A 439 76.16 -129.45 -31.74
N ALA A 440 75.30 -130.35 -31.24
CA ALA A 440 73.85 -130.13 -31.17
C ALA A 440 73.51 -128.94 -30.26
N ALA A 441 74.02 -128.92 -29.02
CA ALA A 441 73.83 -127.80 -28.11
C ALA A 441 74.46 -126.49 -28.65
N GLU A 442 75.56 -126.58 -29.42
CA GLU A 442 76.17 -125.43 -30.09
C GLU A 442 75.32 -124.90 -31.26
N ALA A 443 74.56 -125.75 -31.95
CA ALA A 443 73.53 -125.32 -32.92
C ALA A 443 72.29 -124.71 -32.24
N GLU A 444 71.76 -125.32 -31.17
CA GLU A 444 70.50 -124.88 -30.54
C GLU A 444 70.58 -123.45 -29.97
N ALA A 445 71.55 -123.16 -29.09
CA ALA A 445 71.77 -121.78 -28.64
C ALA A 445 72.63 -120.93 -29.61
N ALA A 446 72.79 -121.36 -30.87
CA ALA A 446 73.05 -120.44 -31.99
C ALA A 446 71.72 -119.99 -32.61
N ALA A 447 70.75 -120.90 -32.76
CA ALA A 447 69.38 -120.56 -33.14
C ALA A 447 68.72 -119.61 -32.13
N LEU A 448 68.77 -119.91 -30.82
CA LEU A 448 68.23 -119.01 -29.77
C LEU A 448 68.87 -117.61 -29.81
N ARG A 449 70.16 -117.49 -30.13
CA ARG A 449 70.81 -116.18 -30.30
C ARG A 449 70.31 -115.44 -31.53
N SER A 450 70.14 -116.13 -32.66
CA SER A 450 69.54 -115.52 -33.85
C SER A 450 68.09 -115.08 -33.61
N GLU A 451 67.34 -115.81 -32.78
CA GLU A 451 65.99 -115.44 -32.33
C GLU A 451 66.03 -114.21 -31.39
N LEU A 452 66.95 -114.17 -30.43
CA LEU A 452 67.13 -113.02 -29.53
C LEU A 452 67.60 -111.77 -30.27
N GLU A 453 68.51 -111.87 -31.24
CA GLU A 453 68.90 -110.76 -32.12
C GLU A 453 67.73 -110.30 -32.99
N ARG A 454 66.95 -111.23 -33.57
CA ARG A 454 65.72 -110.94 -34.33
C ARG A 454 64.67 -110.21 -33.47
N LEU A 455 64.48 -110.64 -32.22
CA LEU A 455 63.55 -110.03 -31.27
C LEU A 455 64.06 -108.68 -30.75
N ALA A 456 65.36 -108.51 -30.54
CA ALA A 456 65.97 -107.24 -30.19
C ALA A 456 65.87 -106.21 -31.33
N ALA A 457 66.10 -106.62 -32.58
CA ALA A 457 65.89 -105.79 -33.77
C ALA A 457 64.41 -105.41 -33.95
N ALA A 458 63.49 -106.36 -33.77
CA ALA A 458 62.05 -106.10 -33.80
C ALA A 458 61.61 -105.12 -32.69
N LYS A 459 62.16 -105.26 -31.47
CA LYS A 459 61.97 -104.32 -30.37
C LYS A 459 62.48 -102.92 -30.72
N ALA A 460 63.69 -102.80 -31.24
CA ALA A 460 64.27 -101.51 -31.63
C ALA A 460 63.44 -100.79 -32.71
N LEU A 461 62.91 -101.55 -33.68
CA LEU A 461 61.98 -101.02 -34.70
C LEU A 461 60.64 -100.58 -34.09
N ALA A 462 60.11 -101.30 -33.11
CA ALA A 462 58.91 -100.92 -32.37
C ALA A 462 59.13 -99.65 -31.52
N GLU A 463 60.29 -99.50 -30.89
CA GLU A 463 60.65 -98.31 -30.11
C GLU A 463 60.86 -97.09 -31.01
N GLN A 464 61.50 -97.23 -32.18
CA GLN A 464 61.63 -96.15 -33.17
C GLN A 464 60.28 -95.72 -33.75
N THR A 465 59.40 -96.66 -34.11
CA THR A 465 58.07 -96.33 -34.65
C THR A 465 57.14 -95.73 -33.58
N ALA A 466 57.25 -96.14 -32.32
CA ALA A 466 56.58 -95.50 -31.20
C ALA A 466 57.07 -94.05 -30.99
N ALA A 467 58.39 -93.82 -31.00
CA ALA A 467 58.96 -92.48 -30.86
C ALA A 467 58.53 -91.54 -32.00
N ALA A 468 58.55 -92.01 -33.25
CA ALA A 468 58.07 -91.25 -34.41
C ALA A 468 56.58 -90.89 -34.29
N ARG A 469 55.75 -91.83 -33.78
CA ARG A 469 54.32 -91.58 -33.56
C ARG A 469 54.06 -90.56 -32.44
N ILE A 470 54.86 -90.58 -31.36
CA ILE A 470 54.77 -89.58 -30.29
C ILE A 470 55.12 -88.19 -30.81
N ALA A 471 56.21 -88.05 -31.58
CA ALA A 471 56.60 -86.78 -32.18
C ALA A 471 55.53 -86.22 -33.15
N ALA A 472 54.91 -87.09 -33.96
CA ALA A 472 53.81 -86.70 -34.84
C ALA A 472 52.58 -86.19 -34.06
N LEU A 473 52.20 -86.87 -32.97
CA LEU A 473 51.09 -86.45 -32.11
C LEU A 473 51.38 -85.12 -31.39
N GLN A 474 52.62 -84.89 -30.96
CA GLN A 474 53.03 -83.61 -30.35
C GLN A 474 52.88 -82.44 -31.34
N ALA A 475 53.36 -82.59 -32.58
CA ALA A 475 53.20 -81.58 -33.63
C ALA A 475 51.72 -81.32 -33.98
N GLU A 476 50.86 -82.34 -33.93
CA GLU A 476 49.42 -82.18 -34.18
C GLU A 476 48.70 -81.48 -33.01
N VAL A 477 49.10 -81.73 -31.76
CA VAL A 477 48.62 -80.98 -30.59
C VAL A 477 49.05 -79.52 -30.64
N GLU A 478 50.30 -79.22 -31.02
CA GLU A 478 50.77 -77.83 -31.21
C GLU A 478 49.99 -77.12 -32.33
N ARG A 479 49.74 -77.80 -33.46
CA ARG A 479 48.92 -77.28 -34.57
C ARG A 479 47.49 -76.97 -34.12
N LEU A 480 46.87 -77.84 -33.30
CA LEU A 480 45.52 -77.63 -32.76
C LEU A 480 45.49 -76.52 -31.69
N GLY A 481 46.56 -76.36 -30.91
CA GLY A 481 46.74 -75.24 -29.99
C GLY A 481 46.83 -73.91 -30.73
N ALA A 482 47.63 -73.84 -31.81
CA ALA A 482 47.76 -72.66 -32.66
C ALA A 482 46.46 -72.32 -33.42
N ALA A 483 45.71 -73.34 -33.85
CA ALA A 483 44.39 -73.15 -34.48
C ALA A 483 43.30 -72.68 -33.49
N ARG A 484 43.53 -72.80 -32.18
CA ARG A 484 42.63 -72.32 -31.11
C ARG A 484 42.95 -70.87 -30.73
N GLU A 485 43.16 -70.02 -31.74
CA GLU A 485 43.32 -68.57 -31.57
C GLU A 485 42.11 -68.02 -30.77
N PRO A 486 42.31 -67.16 -29.76
CA PRO A 486 41.22 -66.71 -28.91
C PRO A 486 40.19 -65.93 -29.75
N VAL A 487 38.96 -66.46 -29.80
CA VAL A 487 37.82 -65.80 -30.46
C VAL A 487 37.71 -64.38 -29.92
N ARG A 488 38.08 -63.40 -30.75
CA ARG A 488 37.98 -61.99 -30.41
C ARG A 488 36.55 -61.71 -29.92
N PRO A 489 36.36 -60.98 -28.81
CA PRO A 489 35.03 -60.62 -28.37
C PRO A 489 34.36 -59.85 -29.51
N VAL A 490 33.32 -60.44 -30.10
CA VAL A 490 32.58 -59.85 -31.21
C VAL A 490 32.00 -58.54 -30.68
N ARG A 491 32.57 -57.44 -31.17
CA ARG A 491 32.12 -56.07 -30.89
C ARG A 491 30.62 -56.05 -31.18
N ARG A 492 29.79 -55.69 -30.19
CA ARG A 492 28.33 -55.59 -30.36
C ARG A 492 28.03 -54.62 -31.50
N GLU A 493 27.80 -55.16 -32.69
CA GLU A 493 27.25 -54.39 -33.79
C GLU A 493 25.80 -54.04 -33.49
N THR A 494 25.41 -52.87 -33.96
CA THR A 494 24.12 -52.24 -33.69
C THR A 494 22.96 -53.13 -34.08
N ALA A 495 21.92 -53.15 -33.24
CA ALA A 495 20.66 -53.82 -33.55
C ALA A 495 20.10 -53.34 -34.92
N PRO A 496 19.40 -54.22 -35.66
CA PRO A 496 18.89 -53.88 -36.98
C PRO A 496 17.85 -52.75 -36.91
N ARG A 497 18.14 -51.65 -37.61
CA ARG A 497 17.17 -50.59 -37.89
C ARG A 497 15.98 -51.19 -38.64
N PRO A 498 14.72 -51.00 -38.19
CA PRO A 498 13.55 -51.54 -38.89
C PRO A 498 13.42 -50.95 -40.29
N ALA A 499 12.85 -51.74 -41.21
CA ALA A 499 12.95 -51.51 -42.65
C ALA A 499 12.10 -50.34 -43.18
N GLU A 500 12.67 -49.61 -44.14
CA GLU A 500 11.98 -48.58 -44.93
C GLU A 500 11.28 -49.22 -46.14
N LEU A 501 9.94 -49.21 -46.16
CA LEU A 501 9.10 -49.46 -47.34
C LEU A 501 7.70 -48.81 -47.14
N PRO A 502 6.98 -48.42 -48.20
CA PRO A 502 7.45 -47.79 -49.43
C PRO A 502 6.73 -46.45 -49.70
N SER A 503 7.30 -45.60 -50.57
CA SER A 503 6.68 -44.31 -50.93
C SER A 503 5.43 -44.45 -51.81
N LEU A 504 4.29 -43.90 -51.37
CA LEU A 504 3.12 -43.67 -52.21
C LEU A 504 3.09 -42.22 -52.73
N PRO A 505 2.69 -41.97 -54.00
CA PRO A 505 2.60 -40.63 -54.55
C PRO A 505 1.25 -39.97 -54.19
N VAL A 506 1.30 -38.86 -53.44
CA VAL A 506 0.14 -38.00 -53.20
C VAL A 506 0.49 -36.56 -53.58
N SER A 507 -0.23 -36.01 -54.55
CA SER A 507 -0.04 -34.64 -55.04
C SER A 507 -0.53 -33.60 -54.04
N PRO A 508 0.25 -32.56 -53.69
CA PRO A 508 -0.24 -31.43 -52.91
C PRO A 508 -1.00 -30.42 -53.79
N PRO A 509 -2.15 -29.88 -53.36
CA PRO A 509 -2.69 -28.65 -53.91
C PRO A 509 -1.89 -27.43 -53.40
N PRO A 510 -1.84 -26.31 -54.14
CA PRO A 510 -1.08 -25.13 -53.74
C PRO A 510 -1.84 -24.26 -52.72
N VAL A 511 -1.12 -23.75 -51.72
CA VAL A 511 -1.51 -22.59 -50.90
C VAL A 511 -0.31 -21.66 -50.72
N PRO A 512 -0.50 -20.33 -50.65
CA PRO A 512 0.53 -19.35 -51.02
C PRO A 512 1.50 -18.99 -49.89
N SER A 513 2.65 -18.43 -50.29
CA SER A 513 3.68 -17.93 -49.38
C SER A 513 3.28 -16.61 -48.71
N ALA A 514 3.44 -16.57 -47.39
CA ALA A 514 3.78 -15.37 -46.62
C ALA A 514 4.44 -15.83 -45.31
N ALA A 515 5.40 -15.16 -44.68
CA ALA A 515 6.43 -14.19 -45.04
C ALA A 515 7.13 -13.83 -43.71
N SER A 516 8.43 -14.09 -43.60
CA SER A 516 9.41 -13.36 -42.76
C SER A 516 9.02 -12.83 -41.35
N SER A 517 9.53 -13.49 -40.31
CA SER A 517 10.35 -12.89 -39.22
C SER A 517 10.92 -14.05 -38.38
N GLU A 518 12.23 -14.23 -38.20
CA GLU A 518 13.21 -13.36 -37.52
C GLU A 518 12.83 -12.98 -36.08
N SER A 519 13.24 -13.82 -35.12
CA SER A 519 13.87 -13.36 -33.88
C SER A 519 14.54 -14.55 -33.17
N GLY A 520 15.86 -14.49 -33.03
CA GLY A 520 16.60 -15.49 -32.25
C GLY A 520 16.63 -15.10 -30.77
N TRP A 521 16.17 -15.99 -29.88
CA TRP A 521 16.36 -15.86 -28.44
C TRP A 521 17.21 -17.01 -27.90
N SER A 522 18.13 -16.66 -27.01
CA SER A 522 19.27 -17.47 -26.58
C SER A 522 18.90 -18.74 -25.80
N ALA A 523 19.62 -19.84 -26.07
CA ALA A 523 19.56 -21.08 -25.30
C ALA A 523 20.20 -20.92 -23.90
N GLY A 524 19.47 -20.30 -22.96
CA GLY A 524 19.99 -19.89 -21.65
C GLY A 524 19.06 -20.07 -20.45
N VAL A 525 18.00 -20.88 -20.55
CA VAL A 525 16.99 -21.06 -19.48
C VAL A 525 16.76 -22.55 -19.11
N ALA A 526 17.21 -23.50 -19.92
CA ALA A 526 16.90 -24.93 -19.78
C ALA A 526 17.69 -25.69 -18.68
N ALA A 527 18.26 -24.98 -17.69
CA ALA A 527 19.16 -25.56 -16.68
C ALA A 527 18.86 -25.12 -15.23
N THR A 528 17.88 -24.25 -14.99
CA THR A 528 17.61 -23.61 -13.68
C THR A 528 16.25 -23.97 -13.06
N VAL A 529 15.48 -24.88 -13.68
CA VAL A 529 14.13 -25.26 -13.22
C VAL A 529 14.10 -26.62 -12.51
N ASP A 530 14.99 -27.55 -12.88
CA ASP A 530 14.98 -28.95 -12.41
C ASP A 530 15.47 -29.12 -10.94
N GLU A 531 16.28 -28.19 -10.44
CA GLU A 531 16.84 -28.25 -9.08
C GLU A 531 15.87 -27.74 -7.99
N LEU A 532 14.78 -27.06 -8.36
CA LEU A 532 13.84 -26.44 -7.40
C LEU A 532 12.62 -27.30 -7.03
N LEU A 533 12.46 -28.48 -7.65
CA LEU A 533 11.29 -29.35 -7.46
C LEU A 533 11.62 -30.71 -6.78
N SER A 534 12.88 -30.95 -6.45
CA SER A 534 13.37 -32.24 -5.92
C SER A 534 13.47 -32.28 -4.38
N GLY A 535 12.33 -32.12 -3.69
CA GLY A 535 12.20 -32.38 -2.25
C GLY A 535 11.17 -31.46 -1.56
N GLY A 536 10.30 -31.96 -0.68
CA GLY A 536 10.10 -33.34 -0.23
C GLY A 536 8.78 -33.46 0.56
N GLU A 537 8.18 -34.65 0.57
CA GLU A 537 6.77 -34.82 0.98
C GLU A 537 6.52 -34.57 2.48
N ASN A 538 5.32 -34.03 2.79
CA ASN A 538 4.38 -34.42 3.87
C ASN A 538 3.62 -33.22 4.51
N ALA A 539 2.61 -32.71 3.80
CA ALA A 539 1.42 -32.09 4.40
C ALA A 539 0.29 -32.03 3.36
N SER A 540 -0.83 -32.71 3.60
CA SER A 540 -2.02 -32.66 2.74
C SER A 540 -2.99 -31.57 3.21
N ASP A 541 -2.72 -30.31 2.86
CA ASP A 541 -3.69 -29.21 2.99
C ASP A 541 -4.64 -29.24 1.79
N ASP A 542 -5.87 -29.69 2.03
CA ASP A 542 -6.93 -29.90 1.02
C ASP A 542 -7.60 -28.56 0.62
N PHE A 543 -6.86 -27.73 -0.11
CA PHE A 543 -7.32 -26.41 -0.59
C PHE A 543 -8.30 -26.51 -1.77
N SER A 544 -9.45 -27.14 -1.50
CA SER A 544 -10.57 -27.23 -2.44
C SER A 544 -11.23 -25.86 -2.64
N PHE A 545 -10.96 -25.23 -3.80
CA PHE A 545 -11.72 -24.07 -4.29
C PHE A 545 -13.11 -24.52 -4.76
N GLY A 546 -13.99 -24.76 -3.79
CA GLY A 546 -15.38 -25.20 -4.03
C GLY A 546 -16.19 -24.15 -4.78
N ASP A 547 -16.69 -24.53 -5.96
CA ASP A 547 -17.44 -23.65 -6.87
C ASP A 547 -18.89 -23.40 -6.41
N GLY A 548 -19.45 -22.25 -6.82
CA GLY A 548 -20.89 -22.01 -6.99
C GLY A 548 -21.86 -22.23 -5.82
N ALA A 549 -21.86 -21.36 -4.78
CA ALA A 549 -22.90 -21.37 -3.74
C ALA A 549 -23.43 -19.98 -3.29
N ASN A 550 -23.80 -19.14 -4.26
CA ASN A 550 -24.80 -18.04 -4.17
C ASN A 550 -25.09 -17.40 -2.78
N SER A 551 -24.05 -16.91 -2.10
CA SER A 551 -24.14 -16.37 -0.73
C SER A 551 -24.05 -14.84 -0.77
N GLY A 552 -25.20 -14.19 -0.98
CA GLY A 552 -25.25 -12.73 -1.17
C GLY A 552 -24.89 -11.92 0.08
N LEU A 553 -23.78 -11.17 0.02
CA LEU A 553 -23.41 -10.06 0.93
C LEU A 553 -23.63 -10.35 2.42
N SER A 554 -23.32 -11.57 2.87
CA SER A 554 -23.30 -11.89 4.30
C SER A 554 -22.16 -11.11 4.94
N GLY A 555 -22.50 -10.13 5.77
CA GLY A 555 -21.55 -9.12 6.24
C GLY A 555 -20.41 -9.75 7.04
N GLY A 556 -19.17 -9.49 6.63
CA GLY A 556 -17.98 -9.90 7.38
C GLY A 556 -18.09 -9.41 8.82
N GLY A 557 -17.87 -10.33 9.77
CA GLY A 557 -18.20 -10.16 11.18
C GLY A 557 -17.67 -8.84 11.75
N ALA A 558 -18.56 -8.03 12.32
CA ALA A 558 -18.21 -6.69 12.80
C ALA A 558 -17.20 -6.77 13.96
N PHE A 559 -16.07 -6.06 13.82
CA PHE A 559 -15.06 -5.90 14.86
C PHE A 559 -15.18 -4.52 15.50
N ARG A 560 -15.50 -4.50 16.80
CA ARG A 560 -15.59 -3.26 17.59
C ARG A 560 -14.31 -3.03 18.39
N LEU A 561 -13.90 -1.77 18.51
CA LEU A 561 -12.79 -1.37 19.38
C LEU A 561 -13.19 -1.57 20.85
N ASP A 562 -12.34 -2.26 21.63
CA ASP A 562 -12.45 -2.37 23.08
C ASP A 562 -11.44 -1.42 23.76
N PRO A 563 -11.86 -0.21 24.18
CA PRO A 563 -10.96 0.77 24.80
C PRO A 563 -10.51 0.37 26.21
N SER A 564 -10.97 -0.75 26.77
CA SER A 564 -10.46 -1.28 28.04
C SER A 564 -9.17 -2.10 27.88
N LEU A 565 -8.84 -2.50 26.65
CA LEU A 565 -7.69 -3.36 26.32
C LEU A 565 -6.58 -2.57 25.63
N SER A 566 -5.51 -2.26 26.37
CA SER A 566 -4.29 -1.63 25.85
C SER A 566 -3.31 -2.61 25.18
N CYS A 567 -3.55 -3.91 25.30
CA CYS A 567 -2.85 -5.01 24.63
C CYS A 567 -3.64 -6.31 24.79
N VAL A 568 -3.32 -7.33 23.99
CA VAL A 568 -3.91 -8.66 24.08
C VAL A 568 -3.17 -9.47 25.14
N GLU A 569 -3.81 -9.66 26.29
CA GLU A 569 -3.24 -10.41 27.42
C GLU A 569 -3.24 -11.95 27.20
N TYR A 570 -2.16 -12.62 27.59
CA TYR A 570 -2.05 -14.08 27.71
C TYR A 570 -1.36 -14.48 29.03
N HIS A 571 -1.64 -15.66 29.59
CA HIS A 571 -0.99 -16.12 30.84
C HIS A 571 0.17 -17.08 30.53
N ASP A 572 -0.13 -18.14 29.79
CA ASP A 572 0.86 -19.11 29.32
C ASP A 572 1.13 -18.94 27.82
N PRO A 573 2.38 -19.06 27.34
CA PRO A 573 2.67 -19.17 25.90
C PRO A 573 1.82 -20.21 25.15
N ALA A 574 1.35 -21.27 25.82
CA ALA A 574 0.43 -22.26 25.27
C ALA A 574 -1.01 -21.75 25.07
N ASP A 575 -1.43 -20.65 25.71
CA ASP A 575 -2.74 -20.02 25.50
C ASP A 575 -2.88 -19.49 24.06
N VAL A 576 -1.76 -19.10 23.43
CA VAL A 576 -1.75 -18.58 22.05
C VAL A 576 -1.68 -19.77 21.09
N VAL A 577 -2.82 -20.03 20.43
CA VAL A 577 -2.99 -21.13 19.48
C VAL A 577 -2.44 -20.73 18.12
N GLU A 578 -2.80 -19.53 17.66
CA GLU A 578 -2.47 -19.03 16.34
C GLU A 578 -2.28 -17.52 16.36
N LEU A 579 -1.37 -17.03 15.52
CA LEU A 579 -1.00 -15.63 15.41
C LEU A 579 -0.66 -15.30 13.96
N HIS A 580 -1.28 -14.26 13.43
CA HIS A 580 -0.93 -13.69 12.13
C HIS A 580 -0.26 -12.33 12.29
N LEU A 581 0.81 -12.11 11.52
CA LEU A 581 1.63 -10.90 11.51
C LEU A 581 1.37 -10.09 10.24
N PRO A 582 1.57 -8.77 10.26
CA PRO A 582 1.44 -7.94 9.07
C PRO A 582 2.67 -8.07 8.17
N LEU A 583 2.47 -8.35 6.88
CA LEU A 583 3.51 -8.29 5.85
C LEU A 583 3.79 -6.85 5.40
N ASN A 584 2.81 -5.96 5.49
CA ASN A 584 2.91 -4.54 5.19
C ASN A 584 2.44 -3.67 6.34
N TYR A 585 2.92 -2.43 6.38
CA TYR A 585 2.39 -1.40 7.26
C TYR A 585 1.54 -0.42 6.44
N VAL A 586 0.41 0.02 6.98
CA VAL A 586 -0.55 0.88 6.28
C VAL A 586 -0.71 2.19 7.03
N ASN A 587 -0.77 3.30 6.30
CA ASN A 587 -1.10 4.60 6.87
C ASN A 587 -2.62 4.72 7.04
N VAL A 588 -3.08 4.69 8.28
CA VAL A 588 -4.51 4.73 8.64
C VAL A 588 -4.76 5.83 9.67
N SER A 589 -6.01 6.30 9.80
CA SER A 589 -6.41 7.23 10.85
C SER A 589 -7.44 6.56 11.77
N PRO A 590 -7.00 5.82 12.81
CA PRO A 590 -7.93 5.16 13.72
C PRO A 590 -8.81 6.17 14.47
N PRO A 591 -10.04 5.80 14.90
CA PRO A 591 -10.93 6.71 15.60
C PRO A 591 -10.26 7.35 16.84
N GLY A 592 -10.18 8.68 16.86
CA GLY A 592 -9.52 9.44 17.94
C GLY A 592 -8.00 9.59 17.82
N HIS A 593 -7.39 9.09 16.74
CA HIS A 593 -5.95 9.18 16.48
C HIS A 593 -5.65 9.93 15.18
N VAL A 594 -4.46 10.54 15.13
CA VAL A 594 -3.94 11.16 13.90
C VAL A 594 -3.56 10.10 12.85
N PRO A 595 -3.63 10.42 11.55
CA PRO A 595 -3.15 9.54 10.48
C PRO A 595 -1.70 9.13 10.72
N GLN A 596 -1.45 7.83 10.82
CA GLN A 596 -0.12 7.30 11.09
C GLN A 596 0.04 5.87 10.55
N THR A 597 1.30 5.47 10.39
CA THR A 597 1.67 4.10 10.04
C THR A 597 1.27 3.14 11.16
N CYS A 598 0.53 2.10 10.82
CA CYS A 598 0.10 1.04 11.73
C CYS A 598 0.44 -0.34 11.16
N GLY A 599 0.52 -1.34 12.04
CA GLY A 599 0.56 -2.76 11.67
C GLY A 599 -0.56 -3.52 12.39
N ALA A 600 -1.29 -4.38 11.67
CA ALA A 600 -2.36 -5.20 12.22
C ALA A 600 -1.86 -6.61 12.61
N TYR A 601 -2.47 -7.22 13.62
CA TYR A 601 -2.14 -8.55 14.13
C TYR A 601 -3.44 -9.29 14.46
N ILE A 602 -3.60 -10.53 13.99
CA ILE A 602 -4.76 -11.37 14.34
C ILE A 602 -4.28 -12.42 15.34
N CYS A 603 -4.84 -12.41 16.55
CA CYS A 603 -4.39 -13.24 17.68
C CYS A 603 -5.51 -14.20 18.10
N VAL A 604 -5.26 -15.50 18.09
CA VAL A 604 -6.22 -16.54 18.51
C VAL A 604 -5.75 -17.16 19.82
N LEU A 605 -6.53 -16.96 20.89
CA LEU A 605 -6.20 -17.41 22.25
C LEU A 605 -7.24 -18.37 22.81
N LYS A 606 -6.79 -19.48 23.37
CA LYS A 606 -7.61 -20.45 24.12
C LYS A 606 -7.56 -20.10 25.60
N ARG A 607 -8.60 -19.46 26.12
CA ARG A 607 -8.73 -19.11 27.54
C ARG A 607 -9.73 -20.06 28.22
N ARG A 608 -9.22 -20.99 29.01
CA ARG A 608 -9.98 -22.14 29.56
C ARG A 608 -10.52 -22.98 28.40
N GLU A 609 -11.84 -23.12 28.28
CA GLU A 609 -12.52 -23.91 27.24
C GLU A 609 -12.94 -23.05 26.02
N ALA A 610 -12.83 -21.72 26.11
CA ALA A 610 -13.25 -20.81 25.05
C ALA A 610 -12.07 -20.32 24.19
N VAL A 611 -12.19 -20.47 22.88
CA VAL A 611 -11.32 -19.81 21.91
C VAL A 611 -11.82 -18.38 21.68
N ARG A 612 -10.89 -17.41 21.61
CA ARG A 612 -11.18 -16.00 21.34
C ARG A 612 -10.23 -15.45 20.28
N VAL A 613 -10.80 -14.79 19.28
CA VAL A 613 -10.06 -14.05 18.25
C VAL A 613 -10.02 -12.57 18.64
N TYR A 614 -8.86 -11.95 18.51
CA TYR A 614 -8.63 -10.51 18.69
C TYR A 614 -7.90 -9.96 17.48
N VAL A 615 -8.30 -8.77 17.00
CA VAL A 615 -7.53 -8.01 16.01
C VAL A 615 -6.88 -6.84 16.73
N ALA A 616 -5.56 -6.73 16.71
CA ALA A 616 -4.83 -5.68 17.38
C ALA A 616 -4.04 -4.83 16.39
N TRP A 617 -4.20 -3.50 16.44
CA TRP A 617 -3.44 -2.56 15.62
C TRP A 617 -2.37 -1.88 16.48
N SER A 618 -1.11 -2.00 16.09
CA SER A 618 0.01 -1.29 16.72
C SER A 618 0.28 0.02 15.99
N LEU A 619 0.06 1.14 16.67
CA LEU A 619 0.21 2.51 16.15
C LEU A 619 1.67 2.97 16.34
N THR A 620 2.44 3.14 15.26
CA THR A 620 3.91 3.28 15.38
C THR A 620 4.35 4.64 15.94
N ALA A 621 3.59 5.71 15.72
CA ALA A 621 3.91 7.04 16.22
C ALA A 621 3.47 7.22 17.68
N ASP A 622 2.21 6.86 17.98
CA ASP A 622 1.66 6.93 19.35
C ASP A 622 2.23 5.88 20.31
N ARG A 623 2.80 4.78 19.78
CA ARG A 623 3.23 3.58 20.54
C ARG A 623 2.11 2.97 21.39
N LYS A 624 0.88 3.00 20.88
CA LYS A 624 -0.32 2.41 21.49
C LYS A 624 -0.76 1.20 20.68
N THR A 625 -1.44 0.27 21.34
CA THR A 625 -2.16 -0.81 20.69
C THR A 625 -3.66 -0.59 20.85
N LEU A 626 -4.39 -0.69 19.74
CA LEU A 626 -5.86 -0.68 19.72
C LEU A 626 -6.34 -2.11 19.53
N VAL A 627 -7.09 -2.65 20.49
CA VAL A 627 -7.60 -4.04 20.44
C VAL A 627 -9.06 -4.03 20.03
N TYR A 628 -9.35 -4.71 18.93
CA TYR A 628 -10.68 -4.94 18.41
C TYR A 628 -11.13 -6.37 18.74
N VAL A 629 -12.41 -6.50 19.09
CA VAL A 629 -13.06 -7.72 19.53
C VAL A 629 -14.28 -7.96 18.62
N PRO A 630 -14.54 -9.19 18.14
CA PRO A 630 -15.73 -9.47 17.35
C PRO A 630 -17.00 -9.16 18.16
N GLU A 631 -18.02 -8.60 17.53
CA GLU A 631 -19.32 -8.34 18.17
C GLU A 631 -20.05 -9.63 18.57
N HIS A 632 -19.75 -10.73 17.88
CA HIS A 632 -20.24 -12.07 18.19
C HIS A 632 -19.02 -12.96 18.53
N PRO A 633 -18.69 -13.15 19.82
CA PRO A 633 -17.56 -13.99 20.22
C PRO A 633 -17.86 -15.46 19.93
N SER A 634 -16.91 -16.15 19.28
CA SER A 634 -17.00 -17.57 18.94
C SER A 634 -17.37 -18.43 20.15
N SER A 635 -18.45 -19.18 20.02
CA SER A 635 -19.05 -20.02 21.07
C SER A 635 -18.30 -21.34 21.30
N GLY A 636 -17.47 -21.75 20.35
CA GLY A 636 -16.65 -22.96 20.42
C GLY A 636 -15.49 -22.97 19.41
N GLU A 637 -14.71 -24.05 19.41
CA GLU A 637 -13.48 -24.16 18.62
C GLU A 637 -13.75 -24.17 17.10
N ALA A 638 -14.77 -24.90 16.65
CA ALA A 638 -15.20 -24.92 15.24
C ALA A 638 -15.72 -23.57 14.72
N ASP A 639 -16.29 -22.76 15.61
CA ASP A 639 -16.84 -21.42 15.33
C ASP A 639 -15.71 -20.39 15.10
N SER A 640 -14.56 -20.61 15.74
CA SER A 640 -13.41 -19.69 15.66
C SER A 640 -12.82 -19.55 14.25
N ALA A 641 -12.92 -20.58 13.40
CA ALA A 641 -12.49 -20.53 11.99
C ALA A 641 -13.40 -19.65 11.10
N GLY A 642 -14.63 -19.37 11.52
CA GLY A 642 -15.45 -18.30 10.93
C GLY A 642 -14.86 -16.94 11.29
N VAL A 643 -14.75 -16.68 12.60
CA VAL A 643 -14.30 -15.40 13.16
C VAL A 643 -12.86 -15.03 12.76
N VAL A 644 -11.98 -16.01 12.50
CA VAL A 644 -10.64 -15.75 11.92
C VAL A 644 -10.76 -15.25 10.47
N ARG A 645 -11.62 -15.84 9.63
CA ARG A 645 -11.83 -15.35 8.25
C ARG A 645 -12.47 -13.95 8.23
N ASP A 646 -13.39 -13.68 9.17
CA ASP A 646 -13.90 -12.32 9.37
C ASP A 646 -12.79 -11.35 9.78
N ALA A 647 -11.86 -11.78 10.65
CA ALA A 647 -10.72 -10.96 11.07
C ALA A 647 -9.76 -10.65 9.91
N PHE A 648 -9.52 -11.60 9.01
CA PHE A 648 -8.78 -11.38 7.75
C PHE A 648 -9.51 -10.34 6.88
N ALA A 649 -10.78 -10.58 6.54
CA ALA A 649 -11.56 -9.66 5.71
C ALA A 649 -11.61 -8.24 6.29
N PHE A 650 -11.71 -8.10 7.62
CA PHE A 650 -11.69 -6.81 8.32
C PHE A 650 -10.36 -6.06 8.15
N VAL A 651 -9.21 -6.73 8.24
CA VAL A 651 -7.90 -6.06 8.07
C VAL A 651 -7.52 -5.86 6.60
N GLU A 652 -7.92 -6.78 5.72
CA GLU A 652 -7.73 -6.67 4.26
C GLU A 652 -8.55 -5.53 3.67
N THR A 653 -9.76 -5.26 4.18
CA THR A 653 -10.58 -4.08 3.84
C THR A 653 -9.84 -2.76 4.14
N VAL A 654 -8.89 -2.78 5.09
CA VAL A 654 -8.05 -1.63 5.46
C VAL A 654 -6.70 -1.63 4.71
N GLY A 655 -6.43 -2.67 3.91
CA GLY A 655 -5.21 -2.80 3.09
C GLY A 655 -4.07 -3.57 3.73
N PHE A 656 -4.29 -4.25 4.86
CA PHE A 656 -3.28 -5.13 5.47
C PHE A 656 -3.21 -6.48 4.77
N MET A 657 -1.99 -6.93 4.48
CA MET A 657 -1.68 -8.30 4.07
C MET A 657 -1.09 -9.05 5.28
N MET A 658 -1.56 -10.28 5.52
CA MET A 658 -1.27 -11.03 6.74
C MET A 658 -0.60 -12.38 6.44
N ASP A 659 0.36 -12.79 7.28
CA ASP A 659 1.01 -14.11 7.22
C ASP A 659 0.95 -14.84 8.57
N ARG A 660 0.92 -16.17 8.56
CA ARG A 660 0.75 -17.05 9.74
C ARG A 660 2.09 -17.35 10.41
N LEU A 661 2.34 -16.77 11.59
CA LEU A 661 3.54 -17.11 12.35
C LEU A 661 3.47 -18.54 12.88
N ARG A 662 4.34 -19.41 12.38
CA ARG A 662 4.54 -20.76 12.91
C ARG A 662 5.19 -20.69 14.31
N LEU A 663 4.36 -20.76 15.35
CA LEU A 663 4.79 -20.75 16.75
C LEU A 663 5.53 -22.06 17.09
N PRO A 664 6.77 -22.02 17.64
CA PRO A 664 7.49 -23.23 18.04
C PRO A 664 6.76 -24.06 19.11
N ASP A 665 6.95 -25.37 19.11
CA ASP A 665 6.39 -26.27 20.14
C ASP A 665 7.13 -26.17 21.49
N ASP A 666 8.43 -25.86 21.45
CA ASP A 666 9.22 -25.61 22.66
C ASP A 666 8.74 -24.33 23.37
N PRO A 667 8.30 -24.41 24.65
CA PRO A 667 7.66 -23.28 25.33
C PRO A 667 8.61 -22.12 25.59
N ALA A 668 9.93 -22.35 25.70
CA ALA A 668 10.91 -21.29 25.86
C ALA A 668 11.12 -20.49 24.56
N LYS A 669 11.24 -21.17 23.42
CA LYS A 669 11.25 -20.54 22.08
C LYS A 669 9.92 -19.86 21.78
N ARG A 670 8.77 -20.47 22.13
CA ARG A 670 7.44 -19.85 21.96
C ARG A 670 7.32 -18.57 22.79
N ALA A 671 7.70 -18.60 24.07
CA ALA A 671 7.72 -17.40 24.92
C ALA A 671 8.60 -16.29 24.32
N LYS A 672 9.78 -16.64 23.78
CA LYS A 672 10.68 -15.68 23.12
C LYS A 672 10.09 -15.10 21.83
N ALA A 673 9.39 -15.90 21.03
CA ALA A 673 8.72 -15.45 19.81
C ALA A 673 7.55 -14.50 20.13
N LEU A 674 6.66 -14.88 21.05
CA LEU A 674 5.54 -14.05 21.50
C LEU A 674 6.03 -12.72 22.11
N ALA A 675 7.17 -12.72 22.81
CA ALA A 675 7.79 -11.51 23.36
C ALA A 675 8.35 -10.52 22.32
N THR A 676 8.42 -10.89 21.03
CA THR A 676 8.73 -9.94 19.93
C THR A 676 7.50 -9.27 19.32
N VAL A 677 6.29 -9.67 19.73
CA VAL A 677 5.03 -9.20 19.15
C VAL A 677 4.49 -8.02 19.99
N PRO A 678 4.50 -6.78 19.47
CA PRO A 678 4.28 -5.58 20.29
C PRO A 678 2.85 -5.42 20.83
N VAL A 679 1.90 -6.20 20.33
CA VAL A 679 0.50 -6.19 20.77
C VAL A 679 0.19 -7.19 21.89
N LEU A 680 1.09 -8.11 22.22
CA LEU A 680 0.87 -9.17 23.21
C LEU A 680 1.46 -8.79 24.58
N CYS A 681 0.67 -8.98 25.64
CA CYS A 681 1.09 -8.76 27.02
C CYS A 681 1.04 -10.06 27.81
N ARG A 682 2.16 -10.51 28.39
CA ARG A 682 2.12 -11.63 29.35
C ARG A 682 1.61 -11.14 30.71
N ARG A 683 0.50 -11.70 31.17
CA ARG A 683 -0.10 -11.44 32.47
C ARG A 683 0.47 -12.41 33.51
N GLY A 684 1.41 -11.89 34.31
CA GLY A 684 2.00 -12.58 35.47
C GLY A 684 1.06 -12.70 36.67
#